data_AF-A0A8H4TLQ6-F1
#
_entry.id   AF-A0A8H4TLQ6-F1
#
_cell.length_a   1.000
_cell.length_b   1.000
_cell.length_c   1.000
_cell.angle_alpha   90.00
_cell.angle_beta   90.00
_cell.angle_gamma   90.00
#
_symmetry.space_group_name_H-M   'P 1'
#
loop_
_entity.id
_entity.type
_entity.pdbx_description
1 polymer ?
#
loop_
_entity_poly.entity_id
_entity_poly.type
_entity_poly.pdbx_seq_one_letter_code
_entity_poly.pdbx_strand_id
1 'polypeptide(L)'
;MVASFTKPPMSYSVSSILQDPKAQVAYCVRAISISYNMAISVEAAQGKSLALDPEANVLSLSNSTLDRLPPTTEERQKLRKIAGRIPWVSYLLCIVELAERASFYGCKTVFNNFLQFPLPKGGNGAGAVAKNDPNGHAGALNRGLQFASAMVLLFNFLAYVIPIFGAWLGDTKTGRFRAIMYGVIIGGVAHVIMVGGAAPAVLKAGNGLAPFMVSFFLLAIGAGLFKPNVVPLIVDQYTDQTEYVKTLKSGERVIVDPETTIQRIMLIFYMCINVGAFFMIATTYIEKYVGFWLAFLLPGIIYILLPVLLMWRYKTLKRVPPQGSDLNNFFKIVGLALRENKGRVWAKNFFDSVKPSVLAAKGKAVSWDSQAVEHARRTLSACQIFLYQPLFYLNNGGVGTVLSNQGASMTTKGAPNDLIHNFNPLTLMVFAPIMSFVLYPLLNRYHIKFGPISRMTVGYTSAIIGSIVGAVIQWRVYKTSPCGYQASTCDSMTAYEMAYARAPEGMKSTVVAINLAMQALSSALAQILIPSIKDPSLIWAWAAPGIALFVQTIIFWVRHHHVNDEKFLIRETFEEEDPAVLEKKQARKCYESFLRARVFDSVLGLADYQKDPEIIGLRMQLLDATTDLYRLALGPTDSSFMGPLLALHGASVTNILNQYNFWNAVPIGGSATYAEITAQVNLPESIVRRVLKYAISIRIFAIDNDKPDSVCHTSISALPARNRLYQNWLRHLLEEAGPGSLHVAESLKKLKDTEIFKIGGSSGHDSATIARTFPNLKFIVQDLPQLQVSFEEQVPAEIKSRVKFEPHEFLEPQNTKGDVYMLKMVLHDWPDKYAANILRHLLPHLKSGSRILLVEALAPPDTAALPFATLSHMLNAADMHMLQFFNSQERNLQDWKNLLARVDERMTLTYVSEVPGSVHQFLEVRLRT
;
A
#
# COMPACT_ATOMS: atom_id res chain seq x y z
N MET A 1 38.34 -9.77 -0.59
CA MET A 1 37.69 -10.06 -1.88
C MET A 1 36.31 -9.38 -1.99
N VAL A 2 36.20 -8.09 -1.61
CA VAL A 2 34.92 -7.36 -1.41
C VAL A 2 34.73 -6.18 -2.40
N ALA A 3 35.74 -5.90 -3.24
CA ALA A 3 35.75 -4.73 -4.13
C ALA A 3 35.30 -5.03 -5.59
N SER A 4 34.88 -6.25 -5.93
CA SER A 4 34.46 -6.60 -7.30
C SER A 4 32.94 -6.59 -7.55
N PHE A 5 32.10 -6.32 -6.55
CA PHE A 5 30.63 -6.45 -6.66
C PHE A 5 29.89 -5.15 -7.01
N THR A 6 30.60 -4.07 -7.37
CA THR A 6 30.01 -2.74 -7.63
C THR A 6 29.82 -2.40 -9.12
N LYS A 7 30.04 -3.34 -10.04
CA LYS A 7 29.69 -3.17 -11.47
C LYS A 7 28.41 -3.95 -11.82
N PRO A 8 27.41 -3.31 -12.46
CA PRO A 8 26.18 -4.01 -12.83
C PRO A 8 26.39 -4.86 -14.09
N PRO A 9 26.08 -6.17 -14.10
CA PRO A 9 25.87 -6.89 -15.33
C PRO A 9 24.52 -6.50 -15.95
N MET A 10 24.44 -6.68 -17.26
CA MET A 10 23.37 -6.25 -18.17
C MET A 10 21.98 -6.79 -17.83
N SER A 11 21.00 -6.07 -18.38
CA SER A 11 19.58 -6.42 -18.54
C SER A 11 19.26 -7.91 -18.62
N TYR A 12 18.65 -8.45 -17.57
CA TYR A 12 17.93 -9.71 -17.64
C TYR A 12 16.55 -9.46 -18.27
N SER A 13 16.24 -10.14 -19.38
CA SER A 13 14.87 -10.25 -19.91
C SER A 13 13.98 -11.03 -18.92
N VAL A 14 12.66 -10.85 -18.98
CA VAL A 14 11.71 -11.65 -18.17
C VAL A 14 11.95 -13.15 -18.35
N SER A 15 12.33 -13.61 -19.55
CA SER A 15 12.70 -15.02 -19.81
C SER A 15 13.98 -15.46 -19.09
N SER A 16 15.00 -14.60 -18.99
CA SER A 16 16.25 -14.91 -18.27
C SER A 16 16.10 -14.86 -16.75
N ILE A 17 15.23 -13.99 -16.20
CA ILE A 17 14.87 -13.99 -14.77
C ILE A 17 14.15 -15.29 -14.40
N LEU A 18 13.35 -15.86 -15.31
CA LEU A 18 12.62 -17.10 -15.05
C LEU A 18 13.49 -18.37 -15.08
N GLN A 19 14.64 -18.33 -15.78
CA GLN A 19 15.56 -19.46 -15.93
C GLN A 19 16.76 -19.43 -14.97
N ASP A 20 17.08 -18.26 -14.40
CA ASP A 20 18.24 -18.07 -13.52
C ASP A 20 17.82 -17.80 -12.05
N PRO A 21 18.06 -18.75 -11.12
CA PRO A 21 17.79 -18.56 -9.69
C PRO A 21 18.47 -17.32 -9.09
N LYS A 22 19.66 -16.93 -9.59
CA LYS A 22 20.38 -15.73 -9.12
C LYS A 22 19.63 -14.46 -9.48
N ALA A 23 19.14 -14.38 -10.71
CA ALA A 23 18.36 -13.25 -11.20
C ALA A 23 17.03 -13.08 -10.46
N GLN A 24 16.40 -14.17 -10.00
CA GLN A 24 15.15 -14.13 -9.21
C GLN A 24 15.36 -13.52 -7.82
N VAL A 25 16.37 -13.98 -7.09
CA VAL A 25 16.65 -13.47 -5.75
C VAL A 25 17.13 -12.01 -5.84
N ALA A 26 17.98 -11.68 -6.81
CA ALA A 26 18.42 -10.30 -7.05
C ALA A 26 17.25 -9.37 -7.38
N TYR A 27 16.25 -9.84 -8.13
CA TYR A 27 15.04 -9.08 -8.43
C TYR A 27 14.18 -8.81 -7.18
N CYS A 28 13.92 -9.84 -6.37
CA CYS A 28 13.16 -9.69 -5.12
C CYS A 28 13.86 -8.78 -4.11
N VAL A 29 15.18 -8.93 -3.93
CA VAL A 29 15.98 -8.04 -3.06
C VAL A 29 15.85 -6.61 -3.53
N ARG A 30 15.92 -6.36 -4.85
CA ARG A 30 15.81 -5.01 -5.39
C ARG A 30 14.41 -4.42 -5.21
N ALA A 31 13.34 -5.19 -5.41
CA ALA A 31 11.97 -4.75 -5.21
C ALA A 31 11.68 -4.36 -3.75
N ILE A 32 12.22 -5.12 -2.80
CA ILE A 32 12.01 -4.91 -1.36
C ILE A 32 12.95 -3.82 -0.82
N SER A 33 14.21 -3.76 -1.24
CA SER A 33 15.13 -2.66 -0.89
C SER A 33 14.66 -1.30 -1.42
N ILE A 34 13.94 -1.26 -2.55
CA ILE A 34 13.27 -0.04 -3.03
C ILE A 34 12.13 0.37 -2.08
N SER A 35 11.35 -0.60 -1.59
CA SER A 35 10.26 -0.38 -0.64
C SER A 35 10.78 0.06 0.74
N TYR A 36 11.91 -0.50 1.19
CA TYR A 36 12.57 -0.18 2.45
C TYR A 36 13.19 1.23 2.47
N ASN A 37 13.92 1.61 1.41
CA ASN A 37 14.49 2.97 1.29
C ASN A 37 13.42 4.07 1.16
N MET A 38 12.23 3.72 0.66
CA MET A 38 11.06 4.63 0.68
C MET A 38 10.53 4.87 2.10
N ALA A 39 10.65 3.91 3.00
CA ALA A 39 10.15 4.05 4.37
C ALA A 39 11.13 4.82 5.29
N ILE A 40 12.44 4.67 5.14
CA ILE A 40 13.46 5.44 5.90
C ILE A 40 13.45 6.94 5.57
N SER A 41 13.17 7.29 4.32
CA SER A 41 13.14 8.69 3.88
C SER A 41 11.97 9.51 4.45
N VAL A 42 10.99 8.84 5.09
CA VAL A 42 9.86 9.47 5.79
C VAL A 42 10.22 9.88 7.23
N GLU A 43 11.15 9.18 7.91
CA GLU A 43 11.58 9.52 9.28
C GLU A 43 12.65 10.64 9.32
N ALA A 44 13.52 10.72 8.32
CA ALA A 44 14.58 11.75 8.27
C ALA A 44 14.06 13.18 8.00
N ALA A 45 12.80 13.33 7.55
CA ALA A 45 12.22 14.62 7.18
C ALA A 45 11.70 15.45 8.37
N GLN A 46 11.77 14.95 9.61
CA GLN A 46 11.24 15.61 10.81
C GLN A 46 12.28 16.38 11.65
N GLY A 47 13.57 16.45 11.24
CA GLY A 47 14.61 17.10 12.04
C GLY A 47 15.59 18.00 11.28
N LYS A 48 15.42 19.33 11.40
CA LYS A 48 16.44 20.41 11.58
C LYS A 48 15.88 21.77 11.12
N SER A 49 15.67 22.73 12.02
CA SER A 49 16.66 23.66 12.60
C SER A 49 17.11 24.74 11.60
N LEU A 50 16.50 25.92 11.70
CA LEU A 50 16.90 27.16 11.04
C LEU A 50 18.15 27.76 11.70
N ALA A 51 19.17 28.05 10.91
CA ALA A 51 20.22 28.99 11.27
C ALA A 51 19.83 30.37 10.71
N LEU A 52 19.84 31.40 11.56
CA LEU A 52 19.62 32.80 11.19
C LEU A 52 20.91 33.58 11.44
N ASP A 53 21.26 34.41 10.47
CA ASP A 53 22.41 35.30 10.44
C ASP A 53 22.25 36.44 11.48
N PRO A 54 23.20 36.66 12.40
CA PRO A 54 23.03 37.60 13.50
C PRO A 54 23.79 38.90 13.25
N GLU A 55 23.36 39.75 12.32
CA GLU A 55 23.82 41.15 12.27
C GLU A 55 23.09 41.95 11.18
N ALA A 56 21.87 42.41 11.47
CA ALA A 56 21.32 43.59 10.80
C ALA A 56 20.17 44.19 11.61
N ASN A 57 20.37 45.44 12.03
CA ASN A 57 19.36 46.41 12.42
C ASN A 57 18.77 46.30 13.83
N VAL A 58 19.62 46.57 14.83
CA VAL A 58 19.19 47.34 16.00
C VAL A 58 19.22 48.82 15.60
N LEU A 59 18.06 49.46 15.46
CA LEU A 59 17.83 50.84 15.93
C LEU A 59 16.41 51.34 15.63
N SER A 60 15.81 51.90 16.70
CA SER A 60 14.58 52.70 16.80
C SER A 60 13.26 51.94 16.63
N LEU A 61 12.39 51.98 17.65
CA LEU A 61 10.93 52.10 17.53
C LEU A 61 10.25 52.29 18.91
N SER A 62 9.30 53.22 18.96
CA SER A 62 8.62 53.85 20.10
C SER A 62 7.77 52.94 21.03
N ASN A 63 7.22 53.48 22.12
CA ASN A 63 6.40 52.77 23.12
C ASN A 63 5.09 52.13 22.60
N SER A 64 4.61 52.43 21.39
CA SER A 64 3.47 51.71 20.77
C SER A 64 3.86 50.40 20.07
N THR A 65 5.17 50.11 20.01
CA THR A 65 5.75 48.94 19.30
C THR A 65 6.13 47.80 20.24
N LEU A 66 6.02 47.98 21.56
CA LEU A 66 6.31 46.93 22.55
C LEU A 66 5.31 45.75 22.53
N ASP A 67 4.09 45.96 22.01
CA ASP A 67 3.03 44.93 21.90
C ASP A 67 3.07 44.14 20.58
N ARG A 68 4.13 44.32 19.77
CA ARG A 68 4.34 43.55 18.53
C ARG A 68 5.77 43.03 18.42
N LEU A 69 6.40 42.72 19.55
CA LEU A 69 7.72 42.10 19.56
C LEU A 69 7.64 40.64 19.09
N PRO A 70 8.62 40.18 18.30
CA PRO A 70 8.73 38.76 17.96
C PRO A 70 8.97 37.95 19.26
N PRO A 71 8.29 36.80 19.44
CA PRO A 71 8.41 36.01 20.66
C PRO A 71 9.81 35.42 20.82
N THR A 72 10.33 35.43 22.05
CA THR A 72 11.59 34.75 22.39
C THR A 72 11.43 33.22 22.36
N THR A 73 12.54 32.47 22.31
CA THR A 73 12.52 30.99 22.33
C THR A 73 11.80 30.43 23.56
N GLU A 74 11.98 31.07 24.72
CA GLU A 74 11.28 30.68 25.95
C GLU A 74 9.77 30.98 25.88
N GLU A 75 9.40 32.12 25.30
CA GLU A 75 8.00 32.51 25.13
C GLU A 75 7.28 31.57 24.15
N ARG A 76 7.94 31.10 23.08
CA ARG A 76 7.38 30.11 22.16
C ARG A 76 7.06 28.77 22.82
N GLN A 77 7.73 28.41 23.91
CA GLN A 77 7.48 27.18 24.66
C GLN A 77 6.42 27.34 25.75
N LYS A 78 6.34 28.53 26.37
CA LYS A 78 5.48 28.79 27.54
C LYS A 78 4.15 29.45 27.19
N LEU A 79 4.10 30.32 26.19
CA LEU A 79 2.92 31.12 25.88
C LEU A 79 1.97 30.38 24.93
N ARG A 80 0.68 30.51 25.20
CA ARG A 80 -0.39 29.97 24.36
C ARG A 80 -0.48 30.74 23.04
N LYS A 81 -0.59 30.02 21.93
CA LYS A 81 -0.88 30.60 20.61
C LYS A 81 -2.37 30.90 20.45
N ILE A 82 -2.70 32.07 19.89
CA ILE A 82 -4.07 32.49 19.59
C ILE A 82 -4.19 33.05 18.16
N ALA A 83 -5.40 32.97 17.59
CA ALA A 83 -5.71 33.62 16.32
C ALA A 83 -5.83 35.15 16.47
N GLY A 84 -5.28 35.87 15.50
CA GLY A 84 -5.37 37.32 15.36
C GLY A 84 -6.72 37.81 14.82
N ARG A 85 -6.78 39.10 14.48
CA ARG A 85 -7.99 39.73 13.93
C ARG A 85 -8.10 39.42 12.43
N ILE A 86 -9.21 38.79 12.04
CA ILE A 86 -9.50 38.51 10.63
C ILE A 86 -10.07 39.79 9.97
N PRO A 87 -9.53 40.23 8.82
CA PRO A 87 -10.07 41.35 8.06
C PRO A 87 -11.51 41.08 7.60
N TRP A 88 -12.38 42.09 7.64
CA TRP A 88 -13.77 41.95 7.17
C TRP A 88 -13.86 41.50 5.70
N VAL A 89 -12.90 41.91 4.88
CA VAL A 89 -12.82 41.53 3.47
C VAL A 89 -12.67 40.01 3.28
N SER A 90 -11.97 39.31 4.19
CA SER A 90 -11.88 37.85 4.18
C SER A 90 -13.24 37.19 4.42
N TYR A 91 -14.05 37.73 5.35
CA TYR A 91 -15.41 37.23 5.59
C TYR A 91 -16.32 37.43 4.36
N LEU A 92 -16.24 38.60 3.72
CA LEU A 92 -16.99 38.86 2.49
C LEU A 92 -16.63 37.85 1.39
N LEU A 93 -15.36 37.54 1.21
CA LEU A 93 -14.90 36.54 0.22
C LEU A 93 -15.36 35.11 0.58
N CYS A 94 -15.50 34.77 1.87
CA CYS A 94 -16.15 33.51 2.27
C CYS A 94 -17.65 33.48 1.92
N ILE A 95 -18.35 34.62 1.95
CA ILE A 95 -19.75 34.72 1.50
C ILE A 95 -19.85 34.60 -0.02
N VAL A 96 -18.89 35.16 -0.76
CA VAL A 96 -18.76 34.96 -2.21
C VAL A 96 -18.59 33.46 -2.51
N GLU A 97 -17.74 32.75 -1.76
CA GLU A 97 -17.62 31.30 -1.89
C GLU A 97 -18.96 30.58 -1.61
N LEU A 98 -19.67 30.95 -0.54
CA LEU A 98 -20.97 30.36 -0.21
C LEU A 98 -21.95 30.46 -1.38
N ALA A 99 -22.06 31.63 -1.99
CA ALA A 99 -22.95 31.87 -3.12
C ALA A 99 -22.55 31.02 -4.35
N GLU A 100 -21.26 30.90 -4.65
CA GLU A 100 -20.79 30.03 -5.74
C GLU A 100 -21.12 28.56 -5.45
N ARG A 101 -20.93 28.10 -4.22
CA ARG A 101 -21.19 26.72 -3.82
C ARG A 101 -22.66 26.38 -3.83
N ALA A 102 -23.51 27.28 -3.34
CA ALA A 102 -24.96 27.14 -3.41
C ALA A 102 -25.42 26.98 -4.86
N SER A 103 -24.86 27.79 -5.77
CA SER A 103 -25.19 27.69 -7.18
C SER A 103 -24.67 26.41 -7.82
N PHE A 104 -23.38 26.09 -7.62
CA PHE A 104 -22.71 24.95 -8.23
C PHE A 104 -23.36 23.62 -7.82
N TYR A 105 -23.56 23.41 -6.52
CA TYR A 105 -24.19 22.21 -6.01
C TYR A 105 -25.69 22.17 -6.35
N GLY A 106 -26.39 23.30 -6.26
CA GLY A 106 -27.81 23.40 -6.60
C GLY A 106 -28.12 22.92 -8.03
N CYS A 107 -27.30 23.32 -9.01
CA CYS A 107 -27.45 22.85 -10.40
C CYS A 107 -26.94 21.42 -10.60
N LYS A 108 -25.75 21.11 -10.10
CA LYS A 108 -25.08 19.82 -10.37
C LYS A 108 -25.92 18.63 -9.95
N THR A 109 -26.58 18.72 -8.80
CA THR A 109 -27.30 17.59 -8.20
C THR A 109 -28.46 17.11 -9.04
N VAL A 110 -29.15 18.01 -9.73
CA VAL A 110 -30.32 17.69 -10.57
C VAL A 110 -29.94 17.26 -11.99
N PHE A 111 -28.65 17.28 -12.37
CA PHE A 111 -28.21 16.88 -13.71
C PHE A 111 -28.52 15.43 -14.05
N ASN A 112 -28.46 14.53 -13.06
CA ASN A 112 -28.71 13.11 -13.29
C ASN A 112 -30.15 12.88 -13.79
N ASN A 113 -31.13 13.32 -13.00
CA ASN A 113 -32.54 13.18 -13.35
C ASN A 113 -32.88 13.91 -14.66
N PHE A 114 -32.33 15.12 -14.85
CA PHE A 114 -32.54 15.90 -16.08
C PHE A 114 -32.12 15.15 -17.36
N LEU A 115 -30.96 14.48 -17.32
CA LEU A 115 -30.41 13.77 -18.48
C LEU A 115 -31.02 12.38 -18.66
N GLN A 116 -31.22 11.66 -17.56
CA GLN A 116 -31.55 10.24 -17.58
C GLN A 116 -32.98 9.96 -18.01
N PHE A 117 -33.94 10.56 -17.29
CA PHE A 117 -35.33 10.16 -17.38
C PHE A 117 -36.09 10.96 -18.44
N PRO A 118 -37.14 10.38 -19.06
CA PRO A 118 -38.06 11.14 -19.89
C PRO A 118 -38.89 12.12 -19.07
N LEU A 119 -39.55 13.06 -19.76
CA LEU A 119 -40.61 13.85 -19.14
C LEU A 119 -41.67 12.93 -18.50
N PRO A 120 -42.02 13.11 -17.22
CA PRO A 120 -43.00 12.27 -16.54
C PRO A 120 -44.37 12.27 -17.23
N LYS A 121 -44.96 11.08 -17.43
CA LYS A 121 -46.32 10.94 -17.99
C LYS A 121 -47.34 11.57 -17.02
N GLY A 122 -48.19 12.45 -17.53
CA GLY A 122 -49.15 13.21 -16.69
C GLY A 122 -48.52 14.31 -15.82
N GLY A 123 -47.22 14.58 -15.99
CA GLY A 123 -46.54 15.72 -15.36
C GLY A 123 -46.86 17.06 -16.03
N ASN A 124 -46.29 18.15 -15.51
CA ASN A 124 -46.56 19.50 -16.02
C ASN A 124 -45.81 19.86 -17.33
N GLY A 125 -45.01 18.93 -17.86
CA GLY A 125 -44.19 19.13 -19.06
C GLY A 125 -42.96 20.03 -18.85
N ALA A 126 -42.58 20.28 -17.60
CA ALA A 126 -41.33 20.95 -17.20
C ALA A 126 -40.37 19.99 -16.46
N GLY A 127 -40.72 18.71 -16.42
CA GLY A 127 -40.00 17.62 -15.77
C GLY A 127 -40.46 17.26 -14.36
N ALA A 128 -41.49 17.93 -13.83
CA ALA A 128 -42.11 17.58 -12.56
C ALA A 128 -43.04 16.36 -12.69
N VAL A 129 -43.17 15.61 -11.59
CA VAL A 129 -44.01 14.42 -11.52
C VAL A 129 -45.50 14.76 -11.45
N ALA A 130 -46.35 13.80 -11.81
CA ALA A 130 -47.79 13.96 -11.67
C ALA A 130 -48.18 13.97 -10.17
N LYS A 131 -49.16 14.81 -9.78
CA LYS A 131 -49.58 14.92 -8.36
C LYS A 131 -50.11 13.61 -7.77
N ASN A 132 -50.63 12.72 -8.60
CA ASN A 132 -51.16 11.41 -8.24
C ASN A 132 -50.07 10.30 -8.21
N ASP A 133 -48.84 10.60 -8.62
CA ASP A 133 -47.70 9.68 -8.56
C ASP A 133 -46.59 10.24 -7.63
N PRO A 134 -46.75 10.10 -6.30
CA PRO A 134 -45.77 10.62 -5.34
C PRO A 134 -44.42 9.87 -5.37
N ASN A 135 -44.38 8.66 -5.95
CA ASN A 135 -43.17 7.85 -6.06
C ASN A 135 -42.46 8.02 -7.41
N GLY A 136 -43.07 8.71 -8.38
CA GLY A 136 -42.43 9.11 -9.62
C GLY A 136 -41.18 9.97 -9.38
N HIS A 137 -40.32 10.00 -10.39
CA HIS A 137 -39.07 10.76 -10.39
C HIS A 137 -39.10 11.87 -11.46
N ALA A 138 -38.37 12.95 -11.22
CA ALA A 138 -38.22 14.02 -12.20
C ALA A 138 -37.47 13.53 -13.45
N GLY A 139 -37.72 14.13 -14.60
CA GLY A 139 -37.04 13.76 -15.86
C GLY A 139 -37.28 14.74 -17.00
N ALA A 140 -36.40 14.76 -17.99
CA ALA A 140 -36.52 15.66 -19.15
C ALA A 140 -35.99 15.08 -20.46
N LEU A 141 -34.71 14.69 -20.54
CA LEU A 141 -34.02 14.49 -21.81
C LEU A 141 -33.98 13.03 -22.32
N ASN A 142 -34.43 12.06 -21.52
CA ASN A 142 -34.55 10.65 -21.90
C ASN A 142 -33.30 10.05 -22.57
N ARG A 143 -32.11 10.21 -21.97
CA ARG A 143 -30.87 9.63 -22.51
C ARG A 143 -30.41 8.36 -21.81
N GLY A 144 -31.13 7.93 -20.78
CA GLY A 144 -30.84 6.70 -20.06
C GLY A 144 -29.66 6.84 -19.09
N LEU A 145 -29.49 5.79 -18.29
CA LEU A 145 -28.57 5.76 -17.15
C LEU A 145 -27.10 5.95 -17.54
N GLN A 146 -26.64 5.22 -18.56
CA GLN A 146 -25.23 5.23 -18.96
C GLN A 146 -24.79 6.62 -19.43
N PHE A 147 -25.62 7.29 -20.25
CA PHE A 147 -25.34 8.64 -20.72
C PHE A 147 -25.33 9.64 -19.56
N ALA A 148 -26.34 9.63 -18.69
CA ALA A 148 -26.41 10.53 -17.55
C ALA A 148 -25.22 10.35 -16.60
N SER A 149 -24.85 9.10 -16.30
CA SER A 149 -23.66 8.77 -15.51
C SER A 149 -22.37 9.29 -16.15
N ALA A 150 -22.17 9.04 -17.44
CA ALA A 150 -21.00 9.49 -18.17
C ALA A 150 -20.89 11.02 -18.19
N MET A 151 -22.01 11.72 -18.38
CA MET A 151 -22.03 13.19 -18.37
C MET A 151 -21.77 13.76 -16.98
N VAL A 152 -22.36 13.23 -15.91
CA VAL A 152 -22.05 13.71 -14.55
C VAL A 152 -20.58 13.45 -14.18
N LEU A 153 -20.01 12.31 -14.59
CA LEU A 153 -18.58 12.03 -14.43
C LEU A 153 -17.72 13.00 -15.25
N LEU A 154 -18.10 13.29 -16.50
CA LEU A 154 -17.41 14.27 -17.35
C LEU A 154 -17.45 15.67 -16.73
N PHE A 155 -18.60 16.09 -16.17
CA PHE A 155 -18.71 17.37 -15.48
C PHE A 155 -17.73 17.45 -14.31
N ASN A 156 -17.71 16.40 -13.48
CA ASN A 156 -16.78 16.30 -12.36
C ASN A 156 -15.33 16.37 -12.83
N PHE A 157 -14.98 15.59 -13.85
CA PHE A 157 -13.64 15.60 -14.43
C PHE A 157 -13.24 17.00 -14.86
N LEU A 158 -14.06 17.68 -15.66
CA LEU A 158 -13.78 19.05 -16.12
C LEU A 158 -13.71 20.04 -14.97
N ALA A 159 -14.64 19.96 -14.01
CA ALA A 159 -14.70 20.84 -12.85
C ALA A 159 -13.50 20.68 -11.89
N TYR A 160 -12.72 19.61 -12.00
CA TYR A 160 -11.49 19.38 -11.23
C TYR A 160 -10.20 19.50 -12.04
N VAL A 161 -10.25 19.36 -13.38
CA VAL A 161 -9.10 19.57 -14.27
C VAL A 161 -8.92 21.03 -14.67
N ILE A 162 -10.00 21.73 -15.05
CA ILE A 162 -9.94 23.15 -15.44
C ILE A 162 -9.39 24.05 -14.33
N PRO A 163 -9.63 23.81 -13.03
CA PRO A 163 -8.94 24.52 -11.94
C PRO A 163 -7.41 24.58 -12.06
N ILE A 164 -6.76 23.58 -12.64
CA ILE A 164 -5.30 23.62 -12.85
C ILE A 164 -4.94 24.76 -13.81
N PHE A 165 -5.71 24.91 -14.89
CA PHE A 165 -5.57 26.03 -15.82
C PHE A 165 -5.98 27.36 -15.18
N GLY A 166 -7.06 27.39 -14.40
CA GLY A 166 -7.52 28.58 -13.69
C GLY A 166 -6.49 29.14 -12.70
N ALA A 167 -5.80 28.25 -11.96
CA ALA A 167 -4.69 28.61 -11.07
C ALA A 167 -3.54 29.23 -11.87
N TRP A 168 -3.09 28.53 -12.91
CA TRP A 168 -2.01 28.99 -13.79
C TRP A 168 -2.32 30.37 -14.42
N LEU A 169 -3.54 30.57 -14.90
CA LEU A 169 -3.97 31.83 -15.52
C LEU A 169 -3.97 32.98 -14.50
N GLY A 170 -4.37 32.70 -13.26
CA GLY A 170 -4.38 33.65 -12.15
C GLY A 170 -2.97 34.06 -11.73
N ASP A 171 -2.07 33.09 -11.54
CA ASP A 171 -0.72 33.34 -11.02
C ASP A 171 0.25 33.92 -12.09
N THR A 172 0.04 33.64 -13.39
CA THR A 172 1.00 34.03 -14.43
C THR A 172 0.60 35.22 -15.30
N LYS A 173 -0.69 35.41 -15.60
CA LYS A 173 -1.13 36.35 -16.66
C LYS A 173 -2.07 37.43 -16.14
N THR A 174 -3.14 37.02 -15.46
CA THR A 174 -4.30 37.90 -15.25
C THR A 174 -4.39 38.46 -13.83
N GLY A 175 -3.79 37.76 -12.86
CA GLY A 175 -4.00 38.02 -11.44
C GLY A 175 -5.27 37.32 -10.93
N ARG A 176 -5.22 36.82 -9.70
CA ARG A 176 -6.27 35.99 -9.08
C ARG A 176 -7.68 36.61 -9.18
N PHE A 177 -7.80 37.91 -8.90
CA PHE A 177 -9.10 38.61 -8.96
C PHE A 177 -9.69 38.64 -10.38
N ARG A 178 -8.88 38.91 -11.42
CA ARG A 178 -9.39 38.97 -12.80
C ARG A 178 -9.78 37.58 -13.30
N ALA A 179 -9.01 36.55 -12.95
CA ALA A 179 -9.36 35.16 -13.24
C ALA A 179 -10.72 34.76 -12.62
N ILE A 180 -10.96 35.16 -11.35
CA ILE A 180 -12.26 34.98 -10.68
C ILE A 180 -13.38 35.67 -11.47
N MET A 181 -13.19 36.94 -11.87
CA MET A 181 -14.22 37.68 -12.61
C MET A 181 -14.54 37.05 -13.98
N TYR A 182 -13.56 36.54 -14.70
CA TYR A 182 -13.81 35.78 -15.93
C TYR A 182 -14.62 34.51 -15.66
N GLY A 183 -14.28 33.78 -14.60
CA GLY A 183 -15.05 32.63 -14.15
C GLY A 183 -16.52 32.97 -13.85
N VAL A 184 -16.76 34.07 -13.13
CA VAL A 184 -18.09 34.57 -12.79
C VAL A 184 -18.89 34.97 -14.03
N ILE A 185 -18.28 35.66 -15.01
CA ILE A 185 -19.02 36.06 -16.22
C ILE A 185 -19.41 34.82 -17.04
N ILE A 186 -18.47 33.89 -17.26
CA ILE A 186 -18.71 32.67 -18.03
C ILE A 186 -19.76 31.79 -17.32
N GLY A 187 -19.64 31.63 -16.00
CA GLY A 187 -20.61 30.88 -15.21
C GLY A 187 -21.99 31.55 -15.21
N GLY A 188 -22.07 32.88 -15.21
CA GLY A 188 -23.34 33.60 -15.30
C GLY A 188 -24.06 33.32 -16.63
N VAL A 189 -23.34 33.39 -17.75
CA VAL A 189 -23.87 33.03 -19.08
C VAL A 189 -24.34 31.57 -19.11
N ALA A 190 -23.58 30.67 -18.48
CA ALA A 190 -23.96 29.26 -18.37
C ALA A 190 -25.33 29.11 -17.68
N HIS A 191 -25.57 29.78 -16.55
CA HIS A 191 -26.86 29.71 -15.86
C HIS A 191 -28.02 30.20 -16.72
N VAL A 192 -27.84 31.29 -17.47
CA VAL A 192 -28.88 31.83 -18.37
C VAL A 192 -29.24 30.81 -19.46
N ILE A 193 -28.24 30.23 -20.13
CA ILE A 193 -28.46 29.24 -21.19
C ILE A 193 -29.10 27.97 -20.61
N MET A 194 -28.69 27.55 -19.42
CA MET A 194 -29.21 26.35 -18.75
C MET A 194 -30.71 26.50 -18.41
N VAL A 195 -31.12 27.66 -17.91
CA VAL A 195 -32.54 27.97 -17.65
C VAL A 195 -33.35 27.95 -18.95
N GLY A 196 -32.81 28.54 -20.02
CA GLY A 196 -33.44 28.52 -21.34
C GLY A 196 -33.61 27.11 -21.90
N GLY A 197 -32.59 26.25 -21.76
CA GLY A 197 -32.63 24.85 -22.20
C GLY A 197 -33.62 23.98 -21.41
N ALA A 198 -33.92 24.36 -20.17
CA ALA A 198 -34.90 23.69 -19.31
C ALA A 198 -36.31 24.31 -19.38
N ALA A 199 -36.51 25.35 -20.19
CA ALA A 199 -37.81 25.98 -20.33
C ALA A 199 -38.86 24.97 -20.85
N PRO A 200 -40.10 24.97 -20.34
CA PRO A 200 -41.10 23.96 -20.70
C PRO A 200 -41.37 23.86 -22.20
N ALA A 201 -41.37 24.99 -22.93
CA ALA A 201 -41.54 25.01 -24.38
C ALA A 201 -40.40 24.29 -25.13
N VAL A 202 -39.16 24.46 -24.66
CA VAL A 202 -37.96 23.86 -25.27
C VAL A 202 -37.89 22.36 -24.97
N LEU A 203 -38.23 21.96 -23.74
CA LEU A 203 -38.28 20.55 -23.35
C LEU A 203 -39.37 19.78 -24.10
N LYS A 204 -40.57 20.34 -24.23
CA LYS A 204 -41.67 19.73 -25.00
C LYS A 204 -41.33 19.60 -26.49
N ALA A 205 -40.53 20.52 -27.03
CA ALA A 205 -40.04 20.47 -28.41
C ALA A 205 -38.87 19.49 -28.61
N GLY A 206 -38.36 18.85 -27.56
CA GLY A 206 -37.22 17.92 -27.64
C GLY A 206 -35.84 18.58 -27.84
N ASN A 207 -35.78 19.92 -27.80
CA ASN A 207 -34.59 20.70 -28.13
C ASN A 207 -33.75 21.11 -26.91
N GLY A 208 -34.03 20.55 -25.72
CA GLY A 208 -33.36 20.93 -24.47
C GLY A 208 -31.90 20.45 -24.32
N LEU A 209 -31.49 19.40 -25.06
CA LEU A 209 -30.16 18.81 -24.88
C LEU A 209 -29.03 19.76 -25.32
N ALA A 210 -29.10 20.33 -26.52
CA ALA A 210 -28.04 21.19 -27.05
C ALA A 210 -27.74 22.43 -26.17
N PRO A 211 -28.73 23.26 -25.77
CA PRO A 211 -28.48 24.39 -24.88
C PRO A 211 -27.96 23.93 -23.51
N PHE A 212 -28.48 22.81 -22.98
CA PHE A 212 -27.93 22.24 -21.76
C PHE A 212 -26.45 21.88 -21.91
N MET A 213 -26.03 21.19 -22.98
CA MET A 213 -24.63 20.82 -23.19
C MET A 213 -23.72 22.05 -23.30
N VAL A 214 -24.15 23.11 -23.97
CA VAL A 214 -23.39 24.38 -24.02
C VAL A 214 -23.24 24.96 -22.61
N SER A 215 -24.34 25.08 -21.87
CA SER A 215 -24.30 25.60 -20.50
C SER A 215 -23.46 24.74 -19.55
N PHE A 216 -23.51 23.42 -19.72
CA PHE A 216 -22.78 22.44 -18.93
C PHE A 216 -21.27 22.64 -19.03
N PHE A 217 -20.74 22.79 -20.26
CA PHE A 217 -19.31 23.04 -20.46
C PHE A 217 -18.90 24.43 -19.97
N LEU A 218 -19.70 25.45 -20.25
CA LEU A 218 -19.44 26.81 -19.77
C LEU A 218 -19.43 26.88 -18.23
N LEU A 219 -20.35 26.19 -17.56
CA LEU A 219 -20.38 26.15 -16.10
C LEU A 219 -19.14 25.48 -15.51
N ALA A 220 -18.67 24.39 -16.12
CA ALA A 220 -17.41 23.73 -15.72
C ALA A 220 -16.20 24.66 -15.89
N ILE A 221 -16.15 25.43 -17.00
CA ILE A 221 -15.10 26.43 -17.25
C ILE A 221 -15.18 27.56 -16.21
N GLY A 222 -16.37 28.12 -15.98
CA GLY A 222 -16.58 29.20 -15.01
C GLY A 222 -16.14 28.82 -13.61
N ALA A 223 -16.59 27.66 -13.13
CA ALA A 223 -16.18 27.09 -11.84
C ALA A 223 -14.67 26.81 -11.80
N GLY A 224 -14.08 26.33 -12.89
CA GLY A 224 -12.66 26.05 -13.00
C GLY A 224 -11.77 27.29 -12.90
N LEU A 225 -12.19 28.43 -13.46
CA LEU A 225 -11.45 29.70 -13.32
C LEU A 225 -11.62 30.34 -11.93
N PHE A 226 -12.77 30.13 -11.31
CA PHE A 226 -13.11 30.69 -9.99
C PHE A 226 -12.37 29.98 -8.84
N LYS A 227 -12.60 28.66 -8.68
CA LYS A 227 -12.22 27.87 -7.50
C LYS A 227 -10.75 27.98 -7.03
N PRO A 228 -9.74 27.83 -7.90
CA PRO A 228 -8.35 27.80 -7.46
C PRO A 228 -7.84 29.16 -6.97
N ASN A 229 -8.52 30.25 -7.35
CA ASN A 229 -8.06 31.62 -7.12
C ASN A 229 -8.65 32.27 -5.86
N VAL A 230 -9.81 31.79 -5.38
CA VAL A 230 -10.53 32.40 -4.25
C VAL A 230 -9.83 32.17 -2.92
N VAL A 231 -9.39 30.95 -2.62
CA VAL A 231 -8.70 30.64 -1.35
C VAL A 231 -7.41 31.45 -1.21
N PRO A 232 -6.49 31.48 -2.20
CA PRO A 232 -5.31 32.32 -2.11
C PRO A 232 -5.67 33.80 -1.98
N LEU A 233 -6.70 34.29 -2.69
CA LEU A 233 -7.16 35.68 -2.55
C LEU A 233 -7.67 35.98 -1.13
N ILE A 234 -8.37 35.05 -0.47
CA ILE A 234 -8.85 35.18 0.91
C ILE A 234 -7.66 35.30 1.88
N VAL A 235 -6.65 34.43 1.73
CA VAL A 235 -5.46 34.40 2.57
C VAL A 235 -4.60 35.65 2.36
N ASP A 236 -4.48 36.12 1.12
CA ASP A 236 -3.73 37.34 0.77
C ASP A 236 -4.26 38.60 1.49
N GLN A 237 -5.53 38.59 1.91
CA GLN A 237 -6.11 39.72 2.66
C GLN A 237 -5.53 39.84 4.08
N TYR A 238 -5.00 38.75 4.64
CA TYR A 238 -4.35 38.76 5.94
C TYR A 238 -2.87 39.17 5.80
N THR A 239 -2.51 40.34 6.30
CA THR A 239 -1.19 40.95 6.07
C THR A 239 -0.17 40.70 7.18
N ASP A 240 -0.61 40.31 8.37
CA ASP A 240 0.26 40.08 9.52
C ASP A 240 0.88 38.67 9.43
N GLN A 241 2.04 38.54 8.76
CA GLN A 241 2.68 37.24 8.45
C GLN A 241 3.75 36.79 9.46
N THR A 242 3.93 37.52 10.57
CA THR A 242 4.94 37.24 11.60
C THR A 242 4.29 37.03 12.96
N GLU A 243 4.81 36.08 13.75
CA GLU A 243 4.40 35.89 15.15
C GLU A 243 4.74 37.13 15.98
N TYR A 244 3.84 37.54 16.87
CA TYR A 244 4.12 38.59 17.85
C TYR A 244 3.43 38.35 19.19
N VAL A 245 4.01 38.85 20.27
CA VAL A 245 3.44 38.72 21.62
C VAL A 245 2.43 39.83 21.86
N LYS A 246 1.25 39.48 22.39
CA LYS A 246 0.21 40.43 22.78
C LYS A 246 -0.27 40.14 24.19
N THR A 247 -0.53 41.18 24.97
CA THR A 247 -1.19 41.05 26.29
C THR A 247 -2.71 41.18 26.12
N LEU A 248 -3.47 40.19 26.59
CA LEU A 248 -4.93 40.21 26.56
C LEU A 248 -5.50 41.19 27.59
N LYS A 249 -6.77 41.57 27.44
CA LYS A 249 -7.49 42.39 28.44
C LYS A 249 -7.52 41.74 29.84
N SER A 250 -7.34 40.42 29.91
CA SER A 250 -7.23 39.65 31.15
C SER A 250 -5.85 39.73 31.81
N GLY A 251 -4.85 40.37 31.19
CA GLY A 251 -3.46 40.37 31.63
C GLY A 251 -2.63 39.16 31.17
N GLU A 252 -3.24 38.14 30.55
CA GLU A 252 -2.53 36.98 29.99
C GLU A 252 -1.68 37.39 28.77
N ARG A 253 -0.37 37.08 28.78
CA ARG A 253 0.51 37.22 27.61
C ARG A 253 0.31 36.02 26.69
N VAL A 254 0.07 36.27 25.40
CA VAL A 254 -0.19 35.25 24.38
C VAL A 254 0.58 35.54 23.11
N ILE A 255 0.84 34.51 22.31
CA ILE A 255 1.44 34.66 20.98
C ILE A 255 0.32 34.73 19.95
N VAL A 256 0.26 35.82 19.18
CA VAL A 256 -0.60 35.89 18.00
C VAL A 256 0.14 35.23 16.86
N ASP A 257 -0.40 34.10 16.40
CA ASP A 257 0.22 33.25 15.40
C ASP A 257 -0.51 33.38 14.04
N PRO A 258 0.19 33.73 12.95
CA PRO A 258 -0.40 33.83 11.63
C PRO A 258 -0.98 32.51 11.14
N GLU A 259 -0.35 31.38 11.44
CA GLU A 259 -0.81 30.05 11.02
C GLU A 259 -2.15 29.71 11.67
N THR A 260 -2.27 29.89 12.99
CA THR A 260 -3.54 29.73 13.73
C THR A 260 -4.65 30.65 13.18
N THR A 261 -4.30 31.85 12.71
CA THR A 261 -5.27 32.80 12.13
C THR A 261 -5.75 32.35 10.75
N ILE A 262 -4.84 31.94 9.88
CA ILE A 262 -5.17 31.38 8.56
C ILE A 262 -6.01 30.12 8.71
N GLN A 263 -5.65 29.22 9.64
CA GLN A 263 -6.44 28.03 9.94
C GLN A 263 -7.90 28.38 10.31
N ARG A 264 -8.10 29.41 11.13
CA ARG A 264 -9.45 29.90 11.49
C ARG A 264 -10.22 30.43 10.29
N ILE A 265 -9.57 31.18 9.40
CA ILE A 265 -10.19 31.65 8.14
C ILE A 265 -10.61 30.46 7.28
N MET A 266 -9.74 29.45 7.15
CA MET A 266 -10.04 28.24 6.38
C MET A 266 -11.21 27.45 6.97
N LEU A 267 -11.33 27.36 8.30
CA LEU A 267 -12.50 26.73 8.94
C LEU A 267 -13.82 27.44 8.62
N ILE A 268 -13.82 28.78 8.60
CA ILE A 268 -15.00 29.57 8.21
C ILE A 268 -15.33 29.33 6.73
N PHE A 269 -14.32 29.30 5.87
CA PHE A 269 -14.47 28.97 4.46
C PHE A 269 -15.09 27.57 4.26
N TYR A 270 -14.61 26.56 4.99
CA TYR A 270 -15.19 25.21 4.96
C TYR A 270 -16.65 25.18 5.43
N MET A 271 -17.00 25.95 6.46
CA MET A 271 -18.39 26.09 6.90
C MET A 271 -19.27 26.68 5.79
N CYS A 272 -18.82 27.76 5.14
CA CYS A 272 -19.53 28.40 4.03
C CYS A 272 -19.78 27.44 2.84
N ILE A 273 -18.81 26.58 2.50
CA ILE A 273 -18.98 25.55 1.47
C ILE A 273 -20.12 24.59 1.83
N ASN A 274 -20.11 24.07 3.06
CA ASN A 274 -21.11 23.09 3.50
C ASN A 274 -22.51 23.71 3.58
N VAL A 275 -22.63 24.92 4.13
CA VAL A 275 -23.91 25.66 4.16
C VAL A 275 -24.41 25.94 2.75
N GLY A 276 -23.54 26.35 1.82
CA GLY A 276 -23.92 26.52 0.42
C GLY A 276 -24.44 25.22 -0.20
N ALA A 277 -23.83 24.08 0.08
CA ALA A 277 -24.26 22.79 -0.45
C ALA A 277 -25.70 22.40 -0.05
N PHE A 278 -26.26 22.89 1.07
CA PHE A 278 -27.66 22.64 1.44
C PHE A 278 -28.67 23.21 0.45
N PHE A 279 -28.25 24.11 -0.44
CA PHE A 279 -29.10 24.61 -1.50
C PHE A 279 -29.60 23.51 -2.46
N MET A 280 -28.91 22.38 -2.52
CA MET A 280 -29.35 21.17 -3.21
C MET A 280 -30.72 20.66 -2.70
N ILE A 281 -31.08 20.87 -1.43
CA ILE A 281 -32.40 20.50 -0.91
C ILE A 281 -33.48 21.28 -1.66
N ALA A 282 -33.30 22.60 -1.80
CA ALA A 282 -34.28 23.41 -2.52
C ALA A 282 -34.42 22.95 -3.98
N THR A 283 -33.31 22.74 -4.69
CA THR A 283 -33.37 22.38 -6.11
C THR A 283 -33.92 20.97 -6.36
N THR A 284 -33.60 19.98 -5.51
CA THR A 284 -34.12 18.60 -5.61
C THR A 284 -35.63 18.52 -5.38
N TYR A 285 -36.19 19.32 -4.46
CA TYR A 285 -37.63 19.41 -4.30
C TYR A 285 -38.30 20.18 -5.45
N ILE A 286 -37.65 21.24 -5.94
CA ILE A 286 -38.17 22.03 -7.06
C ILE A 286 -38.23 21.22 -8.35
N GLU A 287 -37.21 20.41 -8.70
CA GLU A 287 -37.28 19.58 -9.92
C GLU A 287 -38.45 18.60 -9.88
N LYS A 288 -38.74 18.03 -8.71
CA LYS A 288 -39.79 17.03 -8.55
C LYS A 288 -41.19 17.65 -8.64
N TYR A 289 -41.41 18.80 -8.01
CA TYR A 289 -42.74 19.37 -7.84
C TYR A 289 -43.07 20.54 -8.78
N VAL A 290 -42.07 21.21 -9.37
CA VAL A 290 -42.26 22.39 -10.22
C VAL A 290 -41.58 22.24 -11.58
N GLY A 291 -40.37 21.71 -11.62
CA GLY A 291 -39.63 21.41 -12.86
C GLY A 291 -38.26 22.08 -12.94
N PHE A 292 -37.50 21.68 -13.95
CA PHE A 292 -36.07 21.98 -14.05
C PHE A 292 -35.74 23.46 -14.33
N TRP A 293 -36.62 24.20 -15.02
CA TRP A 293 -36.40 25.62 -15.29
C TRP A 293 -36.20 26.43 -13.99
N LEU A 294 -37.03 26.17 -12.97
CA LEU A 294 -36.93 26.86 -11.68
C LEU A 294 -35.77 26.30 -10.86
N ALA A 295 -35.52 24.99 -10.95
CA ALA A 295 -34.39 24.33 -10.29
C ALA A 295 -33.04 24.89 -10.78
N PHE A 296 -32.94 25.36 -12.02
CA PHE A 296 -31.76 26.05 -12.54
C PHE A 296 -31.78 27.57 -12.34
N LEU A 297 -32.96 28.20 -12.35
CA LEU A 297 -33.10 29.65 -12.17
C LEU A 297 -32.68 30.08 -10.78
N LEU A 298 -33.09 29.33 -9.75
CA LEU A 298 -32.86 29.69 -8.37
C LEU A 298 -31.35 29.73 -8.02
N PRO A 299 -30.53 28.72 -8.35
CA PRO A 299 -29.06 28.83 -8.35
C PRO A 299 -28.53 30.03 -9.11
N GLY A 300 -29.06 30.29 -10.32
CA GLY A 300 -28.66 31.43 -11.15
C GLY A 300 -28.88 32.79 -10.47
N ILE A 301 -29.99 32.95 -9.72
CA ILE A 301 -30.27 34.17 -8.94
C ILE A 301 -29.20 34.38 -7.86
N ILE A 302 -28.82 33.32 -7.14
CA ILE A 302 -27.74 33.39 -6.14
C ILE A 302 -26.41 33.71 -6.83
N TYR A 303 -26.16 33.13 -8.00
CA TYR A 303 -24.94 33.36 -8.77
C TYR A 303 -24.78 34.84 -9.18
N ILE A 304 -25.88 35.55 -9.47
CA ILE A 304 -25.87 36.98 -9.80
C ILE A 304 -25.36 37.85 -8.63
N LEU A 305 -25.40 37.35 -7.38
CA LEU A 305 -24.83 38.05 -6.24
C LEU A 305 -23.30 38.11 -6.30
N LEU A 306 -22.63 37.14 -6.95
CA LEU A 306 -21.18 37.06 -7.03
C LEU A 306 -20.50 38.33 -7.58
N PRO A 307 -20.86 38.84 -8.78
CA PRO A 307 -20.27 40.06 -9.30
C PRO A 307 -20.56 41.28 -8.41
N VAL A 308 -21.74 41.35 -7.79
CA VAL A 308 -22.11 42.45 -6.88
C VAL A 308 -21.21 42.45 -5.63
N LEU A 309 -21.06 41.30 -4.98
CA LEU A 309 -20.24 41.14 -3.78
C LEU A 309 -18.75 41.38 -4.05
N LEU A 310 -18.24 40.88 -5.17
CA LEU A 310 -16.84 41.07 -5.58
C LEU A 310 -16.53 42.53 -5.93
N MET A 311 -17.46 43.23 -6.56
CA MET A 311 -17.28 44.64 -6.93
C MET A 311 -17.44 45.58 -5.74
N TRP A 312 -18.28 45.24 -4.75
CA TRP A 312 -18.58 46.10 -3.60
C TRP A 312 -17.33 46.53 -2.82
N ARG A 313 -16.37 45.62 -2.61
CA ARG A 313 -15.12 45.90 -1.89
C ARG A 313 -13.88 45.86 -2.79
N TYR A 314 -14.07 46.06 -4.09
CA TYR A 314 -12.99 46.03 -5.08
C TYR A 314 -11.80 46.94 -4.72
N LYS A 315 -12.08 48.18 -4.30
CA LYS A 315 -11.04 49.17 -3.95
C LYS A 315 -10.23 48.80 -2.71
N THR A 316 -10.79 48.00 -1.81
CA THR A 316 -10.17 47.59 -0.54
C THR A 316 -9.50 46.22 -0.59
N LEU A 317 -9.63 45.49 -1.70
CA LEU A 317 -8.98 44.19 -1.88
C LEU A 317 -7.47 44.36 -2.10
N LYS A 318 -6.69 43.67 -1.27
CA LYS A 318 -5.26 43.48 -1.53
C LYS A 318 -5.12 42.51 -2.69
N ARG A 319 -4.52 43.00 -3.78
CA ARG A 319 -4.36 42.27 -5.04
C ARG A 319 -2.87 42.10 -5.30
N VAL A 320 -2.39 40.88 -5.15
CA VAL A 320 -0.99 40.54 -5.43
C VAL A 320 -0.81 40.50 -6.97
N PRO A 321 0.20 41.18 -7.53
CA PRO A 321 0.47 41.10 -8.97
C PRO A 321 0.89 39.68 -9.38
N PRO A 322 0.70 39.28 -10.65
CA PRO A 322 1.19 37.97 -11.13
C PRO A 322 2.71 37.87 -10.97
N GLN A 323 3.20 36.83 -10.27
CA GLN A 323 4.63 36.62 -10.00
C GLN A 323 5.22 35.44 -10.80
N GLY A 324 4.44 34.85 -11.70
CA GLY A 324 4.79 33.59 -12.35
C GLY A 324 4.20 32.40 -11.57
N SER A 325 4.44 31.19 -12.07
CA SER A 325 3.85 29.99 -11.49
C SER A 325 4.93 28.94 -11.29
N ASP A 326 5.09 28.47 -10.06
CA ASP A 326 5.97 27.35 -9.73
C ASP A 326 5.59 26.08 -10.51
N LEU A 327 4.31 25.96 -10.89
CA LEU A 327 3.83 24.92 -11.81
C LEU A 327 4.54 24.92 -13.17
N ASN A 328 4.94 26.08 -13.71
CA ASN A 328 5.70 26.16 -14.97
C ASN A 328 7.11 25.58 -14.79
N ASN A 329 7.78 25.94 -13.68
CA ASN A 329 9.10 25.40 -13.37
C ASN A 329 9.00 23.90 -13.10
N PHE A 330 7.99 23.45 -12.37
CA PHE A 330 7.72 22.04 -12.14
C PHE A 330 7.56 21.23 -13.44
N PHE A 331 6.69 21.66 -14.37
CA PHE A 331 6.53 20.94 -15.65
C PHE A 331 7.78 21.00 -16.54
N LYS A 332 8.51 22.11 -16.55
CA LYS A 332 9.79 22.20 -17.27
C LYS A 332 10.83 21.24 -16.68
N ILE A 333 10.95 21.18 -15.36
CA ILE A 333 11.87 20.28 -14.64
C ILE A 333 11.51 18.83 -14.92
N VAL A 334 10.24 18.44 -14.75
CA VAL A 334 9.77 17.06 -14.97
C VAL A 334 9.87 16.67 -16.45
N GLY A 335 9.48 17.55 -17.37
CA GLY A 335 9.57 17.31 -18.81
C GLY A 335 11.00 17.15 -19.31
N LEU A 336 11.93 17.99 -18.81
CA LEU A 336 13.34 17.85 -19.12
C LEU A 336 13.93 16.59 -18.47
N ALA A 337 13.51 16.25 -17.25
CA ALA A 337 13.93 15.03 -16.55
C ALA A 337 13.50 13.78 -17.33
N LEU A 338 12.26 13.75 -17.84
CA LEU A 338 11.78 12.70 -18.74
C LEU A 338 12.64 12.60 -19.99
N ARG A 339 12.96 13.72 -20.64
CA ARG A 339 13.75 13.74 -21.87
C ARG A 339 15.19 13.28 -21.65
N GLU A 340 15.86 13.79 -20.62
CA GLU A 340 17.24 13.40 -20.27
C GLU A 340 17.33 11.92 -19.84
N ASN A 341 16.26 11.37 -19.27
CA ASN A 341 16.17 9.95 -18.89
C ASN A 341 15.48 9.07 -19.96
N LYS A 342 15.28 9.56 -21.18
CA LYS A 342 14.65 8.81 -22.31
C LYS A 342 13.30 8.16 -21.93
N GLY A 343 12.47 8.85 -21.15
CA GLY A 343 11.16 8.39 -20.70
C GLY A 343 11.18 7.45 -19.49
N ARG A 344 12.35 7.14 -18.91
CA ARG A 344 12.46 6.31 -17.71
C ARG A 344 12.15 7.12 -16.45
N VAL A 345 10.86 7.20 -16.11
CA VAL A 345 10.34 7.87 -14.89
C VAL A 345 10.91 7.35 -13.56
N TRP A 346 11.43 6.12 -13.54
CA TRP A 346 11.98 5.47 -12.34
C TRP A 346 13.52 5.44 -12.30
N ALA A 347 14.19 6.28 -13.10
CA ALA A 347 15.65 6.35 -13.09
C ALA A 347 16.16 6.81 -11.70
N LYS A 348 17.22 6.18 -11.18
CA LYS A 348 17.81 6.55 -9.88
C LYS A 348 18.19 8.04 -9.79
N ASN A 349 18.57 8.65 -10.91
CA ASN A 349 18.99 10.05 -11.01
C ASN A 349 17.94 10.90 -11.74
N PHE A 350 16.65 10.54 -11.67
CA PHE A 350 15.61 11.16 -12.49
C PHE A 350 15.56 12.68 -12.35
N PHE A 351 15.52 13.22 -11.12
CA PHE A 351 15.60 14.66 -10.85
C PHE A 351 17.03 15.19 -10.81
N ASP A 352 18.00 14.36 -10.44
CA ASP A 352 19.40 14.76 -10.36
C ASP A 352 19.99 15.08 -11.74
N SER A 353 19.48 14.47 -12.81
CA SER A 353 19.89 14.74 -14.19
C SER A 353 19.56 16.15 -14.69
N VAL A 354 18.65 16.85 -14.01
CA VAL A 354 18.20 18.21 -14.36
C VAL A 354 18.59 19.27 -13.33
N LYS A 355 19.48 18.94 -12.40
CA LYS A 355 20.11 19.94 -11.53
C LYS A 355 20.92 20.92 -12.37
N PRO A 356 20.88 22.23 -12.07
CA PRO A 356 21.60 23.25 -12.84
C PRO A 356 23.10 22.96 -12.99
N SER A 357 23.76 22.42 -11.96
CA SER A 357 25.18 22.02 -12.00
C SER A 357 25.47 20.91 -13.02
N VAL A 358 24.56 19.95 -13.16
CA VAL A 358 24.69 18.81 -14.09
C VAL A 358 24.40 19.23 -15.52
N LEU A 359 23.43 20.14 -15.72
CA LEU A 359 23.09 20.68 -17.04
C LEU A 359 24.13 21.68 -17.55
N ALA A 360 24.72 22.48 -16.65
CA ALA A 360 25.84 23.36 -16.96
C ALA A 360 27.07 22.58 -17.46
N ALA A 361 27.37 21.43 -16.85
CA ALA A 361 28.44 20.52 -17.34
C ALA A 361 28.16 19.95 -18.74
N LYS A 362 26.90 19.99 -19.21
CA LYS A 362 26.48 19.63 -20.56
C LYS A 362 26.25 20.84 -21.49
N GLY A 363 26.67 22.05 -21.07
CA GLY A 363 26.52 23.28 -21.83
C GLY A 363 25.09 23.82 -21.94
N LYS A 364 24.16 23.37 -21.08
CA LYS A 364 22.76 23.82 -21.07
C LYS A 364 22.47 24.72 -19.86
N ALA A 365 22.18 25.99 -20.11
CA ALA A 365 21.70 26.92 -19.10
C ALA A 365 20.18 26.76 -18.87
N VAL A 366 19.73 26.82 -17.62
CA VAL A 366 18.31 26.73 -17.22
C VAL A 366 17.92 27.87 -16.28
N SER A 367 16.63 28.14 -16.17
CA SER A 367 16.06 29.28 -15.42
C SER A 367 15.68 28.98 -13.96
N TRP A 368 15.85 27.73 -13.51
CA TRP A 368 15.53 27.29 -12.15
C TRP A 368 16.81 26.95 -11.37
N ASP A 369 16.74 27.04 -10.04
CA ASP A 369 17.83 26.67 -9.14
C ASP A 369 17.75 25.19 -8.69
N SER A 370 18.74 24.75 -7.91
CA SER A 370 18.77 23.38 -7.37
C SER A 370 17.65 23.13 -6.36
N GLN A 371 17.19 24.16 -5.66
CA GLN A 371 16.15 24.05 -4.66
C GLN A 371 14.78 23.78 -5.30
N ALA A 372 14.48 24.40 -6.44
CA ALA A 372 13.28 24.14 -7.24
C ALA A 372 13.20 22.69 -7.73
N VAL A 373 14.34 22.08 -8.09
CA VAL A 373 14.40 20.66 -8.47
C VAL A 373 14.08 19.76 -7.28
N GLU A 374 14.59 20.09 -6.10
CA GLU A 374 14.30 19.35 -4.87
C GLU A 374 12.83 19.54 -4.42
N HIS A 375 12.28 20.74 -4.55
CA HIS A 375 10.86 21.01 -4.30
C HIS A 375 9.98 20.21 -5.27
N ALA A 376 10.33 20.12 -6.55
CA ALA A 376 9.61 19.30 -7.53
C ALA A 376 9.64 17.80 -7.17
N ARG A 377 10.81 17.29 -6.75
CA ARG A 377 10.99 15.91 -6.26
C ARG A 377 10.11 15.62 -5.04
N ARG A 378 10.19 16.47 -4.01
CA ARG A 378 9.40 16.35 -2.77
C ARG A 378 7.90 16.43 -3.05
N THR A 379 7.49 17.36 -3.92
CA THR A 379 6.09 17.51 -4.33
C THR A 379 5.58 16.24 -5.01
N LEU A 380 6.32 15.66 -5.97
CA LEU A 380 5.93 14.41 -6.61
C LEU A 380 5.89 13.22 -5.64
N SER A 381 6.82 13.17 -4.69
CA SER A 381 6.82 12.16 -3.62
C SER A 381 5.60 12.29 -2.71
N ALA A 382 5.24 13.51 -2.30
CA ALA A 382 4.07 13.77 -1.47
C ALA A 382 2.76 13.44 -2.22
N CYS A 383 2.68 13.74 -3.51
CA CYS A 383 1.53 13.41 -4.35
C CYS A 383 1.30 11.90 -4.53
N GLN A 384 2.27 11.03 -4.19
CA GLN A 384 2.06 9.58 -4.26
C GLN A 384 0.92 9.10 -3.35
N ILE A 385 0.71 9.75 -2.19
CA ILE A 385 -0.40 9.40 -1.29
C ILE A 385 -1.77 9.64 -1.95
N PHE A 386 -1.84 10.57 -2.89
CA PHE A 386 -3.07 10.84 -3.64
C PHE A 386 -3.38 9.75 -4.67
N LEU A 387 -2.46 8.85 -5.00
CA LEU A 387 -2.74 7.71 -5.89
C LEU A 387 -3.73 6.71 -5.28
N TYR A 388 -3.90 6.71 -3.94
CA TYR A 388 -4.92 5.91 -3.25
C TYR A 388 -6.30 6.57 -3.23
N GLN A 389 -6.35 7.89 -3.44
CA GLN A 389 -7.56 8.69 -3.35
C GLN A 389 -8.60 8.38 -4.46
N PRO A 390 -8.24 8.03 -5.72
CA PRO A 390 -9.21 7.62 -6.74
C PRO A 390 -10.13 6.49 -6.31
N LEU A 391 -9.60 5.46 -5.63
CA LEU A 391 -10.42 4.34 -5.14
C LEU A 391 -11.40 4.78 -4.05
N PHE A 392 -10.96 5.66 -3.15
CA PHE A 392 -11.85 6.25 -2.15
C PHE A 392 -12.97 7.07 -2.82
N TYR A 393 -12.64 7.93 -3.80
CA TYR A 393 -13.65 8.76 -4.48
C TYR A 393 -14.62 7.94 -5.34
N LEU A 394 -14.16 6.83 -5.93
CA LEU A 394 -15.04 5.87 -6.61
C LEU A 394 -16.08 5.25 -5.65
N ASN A 395 -15.67 5.08 -4.40
CA ASN A 395 -16.46 4.44 -3.36
C ASN A 395 -17.36 5.44 -2.60
N ASN A 396 -17.03 6.73 -2.64
CA ASN A 396 -17.77 7.81 -1.99
C ASN A 396 -19.05 8.18 -2.76
N GLY A 397 -20.14 7.43 -2.52
CA GLY A 397 -21.42 7.58 -3.22
C GLY A 397 -21.60 6.63 -4.41
N GLY A 398 -20.68 5.67 -4.58
CA GLY A 398 -20.70 4.68 -5.66
C GLY A 398 -20.25 5.23 -7.01
N VAL A 399 -20.15 4.34 -8.00
CA VAL A 399 -19.68 4.69 -9.35
C VAL A 399 -20.73 5.54 -10.08
N GLY A 400 -20.33 6.70 -10.60
CA GLY A 400 -21.21 7.55 -11.40
C GLY A 400 -22.36 8.12 -10.59
N THR A 401 -23.59 7.81 -10.97
CA THR A 401 -24.81 8.29 -10.29
C THR A 401 -25.60 7.16 -9.62
N VAL A 402 -24.94 6.03 -9.31
CA VAL A 402 -25.59 4.83 -8.74
C VAL A 402 -26.42 5.14 -7.49
N LEU A 403 -25.99 6.05 -6.62
CA LEU A 403 -26.75 6.41 -5.41
C LEU A 403 -28.11 7.06 -5.73
N SER A 404 -28.15 7.99 -6.69
CA SER A 404 -29.39 8.62 -7.17
C SER A 404 -30.35 7.61 -7.79
N ASN A 405 -29.79 6.62 -8.50
CA ASN A 405 -30.55 5.56 -9.15
C ASN A 405 -31.12 4.54 -8.17
N GLN A 406 -30.30 4.13 -7.20
CA GLN A 406 -30.75 3.30 -6.09
C GLN A 406 -31.91 3.99 -5.37
N GLY A 407 -31.81 5.30 -5.09
CA GLY A 407 -32.90 6.09 -4.53
C GLY A 407 -34.16 6.16 -5.41
N ALA A 408 -34.00 6.21 -6.74
CA ALA A 408 -35.13 6.23 -7.68
C ALA A 408 -35.89 4.89 -7.73
N SER A 409 -35.21 3.78 -7.47
CA SER A 409 -35.82 2.45 -7.40
C SER A 409 -36.43 2.10 -6.02
N MET A 410 -36.39 3.03 -5.06
CA MET A 410 -36.93 2.83 -3.70
C MET A 410 -38.30 3.50 -3.53
N THR A 411 -39.09 3.04 -2.56
CA THR A 411 -40.32 3.73 -2.17
C THR A 411 -39.98 5.02 -1.43
N THR A 412 -40.22 6.17 -2.05
CA THR A 412 -39.81 7.48 -1.51
C THR A 412 -40.90 8.22 -0.74
N LYS A 413 -42.17 7.81 -0.86
CA LYS A 413 -43.32 8.48 -0.20
C LYS A 413 -43.33 10.00 -0.41
N GLY A 414 -42.94 10.46 -1.59
CA GLY A 414 -42.86 11.88 -1.92
C GLY A 414 -41.44 12.48 -1.86
N ALA A 415 -40.48 11.89 -1.15
CA ALA A 415 -39.10 12.41 -1.15
C ALA A 415 -38.45 12.35 -2.56
N PRO A 416 -37.68 13.36 -2.99
CA PRO A 416 -36.86 13.26 -4.20
C PRO A 416 -35.74 12.21 -4.04
N ASN A 417 -35.41 11.48 -5.11
CA ASN A 417 -34.33 10.49 -5.08
C ASN A 417 -32.95 11.15 -4.90
N ASP A 418 -32.73 12.32 -5.50
CA ASP A 418 -31.48 13.07 -5.37
C ASP A 418 -31.30 13.74 -3.99
N LEU A 419 -32.33 13.72 -3.12
CA LEU A 419 -32.24 14.23 -1.76
C LEU A 419 -31.14 13.54 -0.94
N ILE A 420 -30.81 12.29 -1.26
CA ILE A 420 -29.82 11.48 -0.55
C ILE A 420 -28.41 12.12 -0.50
N HIS A 421 -28.05 12.93 -1.50
CA HIS A 421 -26.75 13.63 -1.55
C HIS A 421 -26.59 14.68 -0.44
N ASN A 422 -27.69 15.14 0.14
CA ASN A 422 -27.69 16.16 1.20
C ASN A 422 -27.21 15.63 2.55
N PHE A 423 -27.21 14.30 2.75
CA PHE A 423 -26.65 13.71 3.96
C PHE A 423 -25.13 13.88 4.06
N ASN A 424 -24.42 14.05 2.95
CA ASN A 424 -22.97 14.28 2.97
C ASN A 424 -22.58 15.61 3.66
N PRO A 425 -23.03 16.80 3.20
CA PRO A 425 -22.72 18.05 3.89
C PRO A 425 -23.31 18.09 5.31
N LEU A 426 -24.48 17.48 5.55
CA LEU A 426 -25.04 17.37 6.92
C LEU A 426 -24.13 16.58 7.86
N THR A 427 -23.64 15.43 7.41
CA THR A 427 -22.72 14.59 8.18
C THR A 427 -21.43 15.35 8.48
N LEU A 428 -20.88 16.09 7.51
CA LEU A 428 -19.68 16.90 7.74
C LEU A 428 -19.90 18.00 8.79
N MET A 429 -21.03 18.72 8.75
CA MET A 429 -21.31 19.78 9.72
C MET A 429 -21.53 19.24 11.14
N VAL A 430 -22.11 18.06 11.29
CA VAL A 430 -22.36 17.43 12.60
C VAL A 430 -21.09 16.75 13.13
N PHE A 431 -20.45 15.92 12.31
CA PHE A 431 -19.32 15.11 12.76
C PHE A 431 -18.00 15.88 12.81
N ALA A 432 -17.73 16.87 11.96
CA ALA A 432 -16.45 17.58 12.01
C ALA A 432 -16.19 18.28 13.36
N PRO A 433 -17.18 18.98 13.97
CA PRO A 433 -17.05 19.49 15.34
C PRO A 433 -16.93 18.39 16.39
N ILE A 434 -17.70 17.30 16.29
CA ILE A 434 -17.60 16.16 17.23
C ILE A 434 -16.21 15.55 17.20
N MET A 435 -15.67 15.30 16.00
CA MET A 435 -14.33 14.75 15.83
C MET A 435 -13.28 15.70 16.42
N SER A 436 -13.39 17.00 16.16
CA SER A 436 -12.39 18.01 16.55
C SER A 436 -12.43 18.40 18.03
N PHE A 437 -13.62 18.56 18.61
CA PHE A 437 -13.79 19.08 19.98
C PHE A 437 -14.10 18.00 21.02
N VAL A 438 -14.56 16.81 20.60
CA VAL A 438 -14.91 15.72 21.51
C VAL A 438 -13.96 14.55 21.34
N LEU A 439 -13.94 13.92 20.16
CA LEU A 439 -13.22 12.66 19.97
C LEU A 439 -11.70 12.82 20.04
N TYR A 440 -11.09 13.74 19.29
CA TYR A 440 -9.64 13.90 19.30
C TYR A 440 -9.09 14.34 20.68
N PRO A 441 -9.72 15.30 21.39
CA PRO A 441 -9.31 15.63 22.75
C PRO A 441 -9.48 14.45 23.72
N LEU A 442 -10.54 13.65 23.59
CA LEU A 442 -10.76 12.47 24.43
C LEU A 442 -9.70 11.39 24.18
N LEU A 443 -9.40 11.07 22.91
CA LEU A 443 -8.34 10.14 22.55
C LEU A 443 -6.98 10.61 23.06
N ASN A 444 -6.68 11.91 22.96
CA ASN A 444 -5.47 12.50 23.53
C ASN A 444 -5.44 12.41 25.07
N ARG A 445 -6.58 12.57 25.75
CA ARG A 445 -6.69 12.40 27.22
C ARG A 445 -6.42 10.96 27.65
N TYR A 446 -6.74 9.99 26.81
CA TYR A 446 -6.38 8.58 26.99
C TYR A 446 -5.01 8.20 26.40
N HIS A 447 -4.20 9.19 26.02
CA HIS A 447 -2.86 9.00 25.42
C HIS A 447 -2.84 8.17 24.11
N ILE A 448 -3.96 8.10 23.39
CA ILE A 448 -4.07 7.43 22.08
C ILE A 448 -3.74 8.43 20.97
N LYS A 449 -2.61 8.24 20.27
CA LYS A 449 -2.18 9.11 19.16
C LYS A 449 -3.00 8.86 17.89
N PHE A 450 -4.01 9.68 17.63
CA PHE A 450 -4.84 9.60 16.42
C PHE A 450 -4.34 10.51 15.28
N GLY A 451 -3.26 10.07 14.64
CA GLY A 451 -2.56 10.82 13.59
C GLY A 451 -3.27 10.84 12.23
N PRO A 452 -2.76 11.62 11.25
CA PRO A 452 -3.36 11.76 9.91
C PRO A 452 -3.57 10.43 9.17
N ILE A 453 -2.60 9.51 9.26
CA ILE A 453 -2.72 8.19 8.62
C ILE A 453 -3.83 7.36 9.28
N SER A 454 -3.90 7.30 10.61
CA SER A 454 -4.99 6.61 11.32
C SER A 454 -6.36 7.17 10.96
N ARG A 455 -6.47 8.50 10.79
CA ARG A 455 -7.70 9.16 10.31
C ARG A 455 -8.08 8.72 8.89
N MET A 456 -7.10 8.66 7.98
CA MET A 456 -7.32 8.16 6.61
C MET A 456 -7.72 6.69 6.61
N THR A 457 -7.07 5.84 7.40
CA THR A 457 -7.39 4.41 7.53
C THR A 457 -8.82 4.21 8.02
N VAL A 458 -9.23 4.90 9.09
CA VAL A 458 -10.62 4.83 9.58
C VAL A 458 -11.61 5.32 8.51
N GLY A 459 -11.30 6.41 7.82
CA GLY A 459 -12.13 6.91 6.71
C GLY A 459 -12.28 5.91 5.57
N TYR A 460 -11.19 5.23 5.18
CA TYR A 460 -11.22 4.17 4.16
C TYR A 460 -12.02 2.96 4.62
N THR A 461 -11.87 2.52 5.88
CA THR A 461 -12.66 1.44 6.46
C THR A 461 -14.16 1.80 6.48
N SER A 462 -14.52 3.02 6.87
CA SER A 462 -15.91 3.48 6.84
C SER A 462 -16.49 3.50 5.42
N ALA A 463 -15.69 3.88 4.42
CA ALA A 463 -16.10 3.84 3.03
C ALA A 463 -16.39 2.40 2.57
N ILE A 464 -15.52 1.44 2.89
CA ILE A 464 -15.73 0.01 2.58
C ILE A 464 -17.06 -0.49 3.15
N ILE A 465 -17.32 -0.20 4.44
CA ILE A 465 -18.58 -0.56 5.10
C ILE A 465 -19.78 0.07 4.36
N GLY A 466 -19.68 1.36 4.01
CA GLY A 466 -20.73 2.08 3.27
C GLY A 466 -21.08 1.41 1.93
N SER A 467 -20.09 0.93 1.19
CA SER A 467 -20.32 0.24 -0.09
C SER A 467 -20.89 -1.17 0.07
N ILE A 468 -20.50 -1.91 1.11
CA ILE A 468 -21.12 -3.19 1.43
C ILE A 468 -22.61 -2.97 1.75
N VAL A 469 -22.93 -1.95 2.56
CA VAL A 469 -24.32 -1.57 2.86
C VAL A 469 -25.07 -1.19 1.60
N GLY A 470 -24.48 -0.35 0.72
CA GLY A 470 -25.08 0.02 -0.56
C GLY A 470 -25.38 -1.18 -1.47
N ALA A 471 -24.48 -2.17 -1.52
CA ALA A 471 -24.68 -3.40 -2.30
C ALA A 471 -25.79 -4.29 -1.72
N VAL A 472 -25.86 -4.43 -0.39
CA VAL A 472 -26.93 -5.18 0.29
C VAL A 472 -28.29 -4.52 0.07
N ILE A 473 -28.36 -3.19 0.14
CA ILE A 473 -29.58 -2.43 -0.18
C ILE A 473 -29.99 -2.67 -1.63
N GLN A 474 -29.03 -2.60 -2.58
CA GLN A 474 -29.33 -2.84 -4.00
C GLN A 474 -29.87 -4.26 -4.25
N TRP A 475 -29.27 -5.27 -3.62
CA TRP A 475 -29.75 -6.64 -3.70
C TRP A 475 -31.19 -6.76 -3.18
N ARG A 476 -31.52 -6.08 -2.08
CA ARG A 476 -32.87 -6.05 -1.54
C ARG A 476 -33.85 -5.37 -2.50
N VAL A 477 -33.46 -4.24 -3.11
CA VAL A 477 -34.25 -3.54 -4.14
C VAL A 477 -34.58 -4.49 -5.30
N TYR A 478 -33.63 -5.27 -5.80
CA TYR A 478 -33.90 -6.25 -6.86
C TYR A 478 -34.87 -7.35 -6.44
N LYS A 479 -34.84 -7.78 -5.18
CA LYS A 479 -35.77 -8.80 -4.67
C LYS A 479 -37.20 -8.29 -4.48
N THR A 480 -37.37 -7.01 -4.18
CA THR A 480 -38.69 -6.42 -3.89
C THR A 480 -39.28 -5.65 -5.07
N SER A 481 -38.48 -5.31 -6.08
CA SER A 481 -38.95 -4.60 -7.27
C SER A 481 -39.77 -5.54 -8.19
N PRO A 482 -40.93 -5.10 -8.70
CA PRO A 482 -41.68 -5.83 -9.73
C PRO A 482 -40.86 -6.10 -11.00
N CYS A 483 -39.81 -5.32 -11.24
CA CYS A 483 -38.92 -5.39 -12.40
C CYS A 483 -37.67 -6.25 -12.16
N GLY A 484 -37.54 -6.89 -10.98
CA GLY A 484 -36.39 -7.72 -10.63
C GLY A 484 -35.05 -7.01 -10.79
N TYR A 485 -34.13 -7.62 -11.55
CA TYR A 485 -32.80 -7.05 -11.85
C TYR A 485 -32.83 -5.85 -12.81
N GLN A 486 -33.99 -5.51 -13.38
CA GLN A 486 -34.21 -4.34 -14.24
C GLN A 486 -34.88 -3.17 -13.48
N ALA A 487 -34.67 -3.08 -12.16
CA ALA A 487 -35.29 -2.09 -11.29
C ALA A 487 -35.05 -0.62 -11.68
N SER A 488 -34.07 -0.33 -12.55
CA SER A 488 -33.77 1.02 -13.06
C SER A 488 -34.44 1.36 -14.39
N THR A 489 -34.90 0.37 -15.16
CA THR A 489 -35.42 0.51 -16.52
C THR A 489 -36.43 -0.60 -16.78
N CYS A 490 -37.67 -0.45 -16.31
CA CYS A 490 -38.71 -1.47 -16.45
C CYS A 490 -39.27 -1.62 -17.88
N ASP A 491 -38.60 -1.06 -18.89
CA ASP A 491 -39.00 -1.14 -20.31
C ASP A 491 -37.76 -1.40 -21.21
N SER A 492 -37.77 -2.55 -21.90
CA SER A 492 -36.97 -2.97 -23.09
C SER A 492 -35.49 -3.42 -22.95
N MET A 493 -35.24 -4.70 -23.31
CA MET A 493 -33.90 -5.27 -23.62
C MET A 493 -33.48 -5.00 -25.08
N THR A 494 -32.17 -4.92 -25.35
CA THR A 494 -31.60 -4.86 -26.72
C THR A 494 -30.49 -5.89 -26.94
N ALA A 495 -30.23 -6.24 -28.21
CA ALA A 495 -29.32 -7.29 -28.72
C ALA A 495 -27.88 -7.31 -28.14
N TYR A 496 -27.46 -6.23 -27.48
CA TYR A 496 -26.19 -6.11 -26.76
C TYR A 496 -26.04 -7.15 -25.63
N GLU A 497 -27.14 -7.46 -24.92
CA GLU A 497 -27.10 -8.36 -23.76
C GLU A 497 -26.84 -9.82 -24.13
N MET A 498 -27.28 -10.25 -25.32
CA MET A 498 -27.00 -11.58 -25.86
C MET A 498 -25.51 -11.78 -26.19
N ALA A 499 -24.85 -10.77 -26.76
CA ALA A 499 -23.43 -10.83 -27.11
C ALA A 499 -22.53 -10.80 -25.86
N TYR A 500 -22.94 -10.03 -24.83
CA TYR A 500 -22.23 -9.97 -23.55
C TYR A 500 -22.34 -11.28 -22.76
N ALA A 501 -23.51 -11.91 -22.75
CA ALA A 501 -23.75 -13.18 -22.06
C ALA A 501 -22.99 -14.37 -22.67
N ARG A 502 -22.73 -14.34 -23.98
CA ARG A 502 -22.01 -15.39 -24.72
C ARG A 502 -20.47 -15.21 -24.74
N ALA A 503 -19.94 -14.11 -24.20
CA ALA A 503 -18.51 -13.82 -24.22
C ALA A 503 -17.77 -14.44 -23.02
N PRO A 504 -16.59 -15.06 -23.22
CA PRO A 504 -15.73 -15.56 -22.13
C PRO A 504 -15.40 -14.46 -21.11
N GLU A 505 -15.27 -14.79 -19.83
CA GLU A 505 -15.15 -13.78 -18.74
C GLU A 505 -13.99 -12.79 -18.93
N GLY A 506 -12.87 -13.21 -19.54
CA GLY A 506 -11.73 -12.34 -19.84
C GLY A 506 -11.88 -11.45 -21.09
N MET A 507 -12.93 -11.62 -21.91
CA MET A 507 -13.09 -10.93 -23.20
C MET A 507 -14.34 -10.04 -23.28
N LYS A 508 -15.13 -9.97 -22.23
CA LYS A 508 -16.35 -9.14 -22.17
C LYS A 508 -16.09 -7.68 -22.51
N SER A 509 -14.99 -7.10 -22.02
CA SER A 509 -14.59 -5.71 -22.31
C SER A 509 -14.19 -5.50 -23.78
N THR A 510 -13.59 -6.50 -24.42
CA THR A 510 -13.23 -6.46 -25.85
C THR A 510 -14.48 -6.46 -26.73
N VAL A 511 -15.50 -7.24 -26.37
CA VAL A 511 -16.79 -7.26 -27.10
C VAL A 511 -17.49 -5.90 -27.03
N VAL A 512 -17.45 -5.23 -25.86
CA VAL A 512 -17.96 -3.86 -25.71
C VAL A 512 -17.17 -2.87 -26.55
N ALA A 513 -15.83 -2.97 -26.57
CA ALA A 513 -14.98 -2.09 -27.38
C ALA A 513 -15.24 -2.25 -28.89
N ILE A 514 -15.46 -3.48 -29.36
CA ILE A 514 -15.79 -3.75 -30.77
C ILE A 514 -17.17 -3.16 -31.14
N ASN A 515 -18.16 -3.25 -30.25
CA ASN A 515 -19.48 -2.63 -30.50
C ASN A 515 -19.41 -1.10 -30.62
N LEU A 516 -18.63 -0.46 -29.75
CA LEU A 516 -18.39 0.99 -29.80
C LEU A 516 -17.65 1.39 -31.09
N ALA A 517 -16.70 0.56 -31.56
CA ALA A 517 -16.01 0.77 -32.83
C ALA A 517 -16.95 0.65 -34.04
N MET A 518 -17.94 -0.27 -34.02
CA MET A 518 -18.92 -0.42 -35.09
C MET A 518 -19.89 0.77 -35.18
N GLN A 519 -20.25 1.40 -34.05
CA GLN A 519 -21.03 2.66 -34.07
C GLN A 519 -20.24 3.82 -34.67
N ALA A 520 -18.93 3.89 -34.43
CA ALA A 520 -18.06 4.86 -35.08
C ALA A 520 -17.97 4.62 -36.60
N LEU A 521 -17.89 3.35 -37.03
CA LEU A 521 -17.89 2.98 -38.45
C LEU A 521 -19.22 3.33 -39.15
N SER A 522 -20.35 3.11 -38.48
CA SER A 522 -21.68 3.51 -38.97
C SER A 522 -21.78 5.03 -39.18
N SER A 523 -21.24 5.80 -38.24
CA SER A 523 -21.19 7.27 -38.34
C SER A 523 -20.29 7.75 -39.48
N ALA A 524 -19.17 7.05 -39.74
CA ALA A 524 -18.28 7.34 -40.86
C ALA A 524 -18.93 6.99 -42.22
N LEU A 525 -19.65 5.87 -42.31
CA LEU A 525 -20.41 5.49 -43.51
C LEU A 525 -21.56 6.47 -43.80
N ALA A 526 -22.23 6.97 -42.77
CA ALA A 526 -23.25 8.01 -42.91
C ALA A 526 -22.68 9.30 -43.51
N GLN A 527 -21.44 9.66 -43.20
CA GLN A 527 -20.77 10.83 -43.79
C GLN A 527 -20.47 10.66 -45.28
N ILE A 528 -20.11 9.46 -45.72
CA ILE A 528 -19.86 9.14 -47.14
C ILE A 528 -21.13 9.29 -47.98
N LEU A 529 -22.31 9.11 -47.38
CA LEU A 529 -23.60 9.19 -48.06
C LEU A 529 -24.18 10.61 -48.14
N ILE A 530 -23.60 11.60 -47.43
CA ILE A 530 -24.07 13.00 -47.43
C ILE A 530 -24.23 13.59 -48.84
N PRO A 531 -23.31 13.37 -49.82
CA PRO A 531 -23.44 13.93 -51.17
C PRO A 531 -24.64 13.41 -51.98
N SER A 532 -25.26 12.30 -51.54
CA SER A 532 -26.43 11.68 -52.17
C SER A 532 -27.77 12.26 -51.69
N ILE A 533 -27.75 13.07 -50.63
CA ILE A 533 -28.90 13.75 -50.03
C ILE A 533 -29.15 15.07 -50.78
N LYS A 534 -29.48 14.97 -52.06
CA LYS A 534 -29.89 16.10 -52.92
C LYS A 534 -31.05 15.67 -53.81
N ASP A 535 -31.88 16.61 -54.23
CA ASP A 535 -32.95 16.30 -55.18
C ASP A 535 -32.39 15.91 -56.55
N PRO A 536 -32.97 14.92 -57.26
CA PRO A 536 -34.15 14.10 -56.92
C PRO A 536 -33.83 12.78 -56.18
N SER A 537 -32.59 12.54 -55.72
CA SER A 537 -32.15 11.27 -55.11
C SER A 537 -32.52 11.09 -53.63
N LEU A 538 -33.28 12.03 -53.04
CA LEU A 538 -33.63 12.04 -51.61
C LEU A 538 -34.40 10.77 -51.16
N ILE A 539 -35.17 10.15 -52.06
CA ILE A 539 -35.90 8.90 -51.77
C ILE A 539 -34.94 7.74 -51.45
N TRP A 540 -33.75 7.72 -52.06
CA TRP A 540 -32.76 6.67 -51.86
C TRP A 540 -32.03 6.78 -50.52
N ALA A 541 -32.00 7.97 -49.90
CA ALA A 541 -31.49 8.14 -48.53
C ALA A 541 -32.32 7.37 -47.49
N TRP A 542 -33.57 7.05 -47.81
CA TRP A 542 -34.48 6.26 -46.98
C TRP A 542 -34.63 4.82 -47.48
N ALA A 543 -34.76 4.63 -48.80
CA ALA A 543 -34.98 3.31 -49.40
C ALA A 543 -33.73 2.41 -49.38
N ALA A 544 -32.52 2.95 -49.62
CA ALA A 544 -31.30 2.13 -49.73
C ALA A 544 -30.87 1.49 -48.40
N PRO A 545 -30.88 2.19 -47.24
CA PRO A 545 -30.62 1.56 -45.95
C PRO A 545 -31.67 0.49 -45.59
N GLY A 546 -32.93 0.70 -45.96
CA GLY A 546 -34.01 -0.27 -45.73
C GLY A 546 -33.82 -1.56 -46.54
N ILE A 547 -33.45 -1.45 -47.81
CA ILE A 547 -33.15 -2.60 -48.68
C ILE A 547 -31.90 -3.35 -48.17
N ALA A 548 -30.85 -2.61 -47.82
CA ALA A 548 -29.63 -3.21 -47.27
C ALA A 548 -29.89 -3.96 -45.95
N LEU A 549 -30.72 -3.41 -45.07
CA LEU A 549 -31.12 -4.05 -43.82
C LEU A 549 -31.96 -5.32 -44.07
N PHE A 550 -32.87 -5.28 -45.04
CA PHE A 550 -33.68 -6.46 -45.41
C PHE A 550 -32.80 -7.61 -45.94
N VAL A 551 -31.86 -7.31 -46.85
CA VAL A 551 -30.90 -8.30 -47.37
C VAL A 551 -29.98 -8.82 -46.27
N GLN A 552 -29.47 -7.94 -45.42
CA GLN A 552 -28.64 -8.32 -44.26
C GLN A 552 -29.40 -9.23 -43.30
N THR A 553 -30.69 -8.99 -43.07
CA THR A 553 -31.53 -9.81 -42.19
C THR A 553 -31.69 -11.23 -42.73
N ILE A 554 -31.88 -11.38 -44.04
CA ILE A 554 -31.94 -12.69 -44.70
C ILE A 554 -30.59 -13.42 -44.59
N ILE A 555 -29.47 -12.73 -44.88
CA ILE A 555 -28.12 -13.30 -44.76
C ILE A 555 -27.82 -13.72 -43.32
N PHE A 556 -28.19 -12.89 -42.34
CA PHE A 556 -28.00 -13.17 -40.92
C PHE A 556 -28.76 -14.44 -40.51
N TRP A 557 -30.03 -14.54 -40.90
CA TRP A 557 -30.85 -15.72 -40.59
C TRP A 557 -30.29 -16.98 -41.26
N VAL A 558 -30.00 -16.95 -42.56
CA VAL A 558 -29.39 -18.10 -43.27
C VAL A 558 -28.06 -18.51 -42.64
N ARG A 559 -27.24 -17.56 -42.22
CA ARG A 559 -25.91 -17.84 -41.64
C ARG A 559 -25.94 -18.26 -40.18
N HIS A 560 -26.95 -17.87 -39.38
CA HIS A 560 -26.91 -18.04 -37.92
C HIS A 560 -28.12 -18.78 -37.32
N HIS A 561 -29.10 -19.19 -38.12
CA HIS A 561 -30.26 -19.95 -37.63
C HIS A 561 -29.89 -21.28 -36.94
N HIS A 562 -28.74 -21.87 -37.28
CA HIS A 562 -28.22 -23.10 -36.66
C HIS A 562 -27.67 -22.89 -35.23
N VAL A 563 -27.59 -21.66 -34.72
CA VAL A 563 -27.09 -21.31 -33.36
C VAL A 563 -28.25 -21.18 -32.34
N ASN A 564 -29.46 -21.62 -32.73
CA ASN A 564 -30.67 -21.55 -31.90
C ASN A 564 -30.88 -22.81 -31.02
N ASP A 565 -30.06 -23.85 -31.16
CA ASP A 565 -30.19 -25.06 -30.34
C ASP A 565 -29.65 -24.84 -28.92
N GLU A 566 -30.53 -24.91 -27.92
CA GLU A 566 -30.29 -24.58 -26.50
C GLU A 566 -29.33 -25.53 -25.74
N LYS A 567 -28.64 -26.45 -26.41
CA LYS A 567 -27.86 -27.52 -25.75
C LYS A 567 -26.52 -27.11 -25.11
N PHE A 568 -26.11 -25.84 -25.16
CA PHE A 568 -24.77 -25.42 -24.71
C PHE A 568 -24.64 -24.90 -23.27
N LEU A 569 -25.62 -25.17 -22.39
CA LEU A 569 -25.59 -24.75 -20.96
C LEU A 569 -25.21 -25.85 -19.97
N ILE A 570 -24.82 -27.04 -20.42
CA ILE A 570 -24.38 -28.13 -19.53
C ILE A 570 -22.90 -28.41 -19.80
N ARG A 571 -22.06 -28.22 -18.77
CA ARG A 571 -20.64 -28.61 -18.79
C ARG A 571 -20.56 -30.14 -18.82
N GLU A 572 -20.32 -30.70 -20.00
CA GLU A 572 -19.86 -32.08 -20.14
C GLU A 572 -18.33 -32.13 -20.15
N THR A 573 -17.79 -32.94 -19.24
CA THR A 573 -16.48 -33.59 -19.32
C THR A 573 -16.50 -34.59 -20.46
N PHE A 574 -15.41 -34.70 -21.25
CA PHE A 574 -14.67 -35.94 -21.52
C PHE A 574 -13.45 -35.67 -22.43
N GLU A 575 -12.48 -36.56 -22.29
CA GLU A 575 -11.11 -36.60 -22.80
C GLU A 575 -11.02 -36.95 -24.30
N GLU A 576 -9.96 -36.50 -24.98
CA GLU A 576 -8.92 -37.36 -25.61
C GLU A 576 -7.87 -36.50 -26.36
N GLU A 577 -6.66 -37.04 -26.45
CA GLU A 577 -5.38 -36.36 -26.70
C GLU A 577 -5.01 -36.17 -28.19
N ASP A 578 -4.29 -35.08 -28.49
CA ASP A 578 -3.49 -34.91 -29.72
C ASP A 578 -1.98 -34.87 -29.34
N PRO A 579 -1.15 -35.82 -29.82
CA PRO A 579 0.27 -35.94 -29.47
C PRO A 579 1.17 -34.79 -29.95
N ALA A 580 0.72 -33.92 -30.85
CA ALA A 580 1.55 -32.81 -31.36
C ALA A 580 1.53 -31.55 -30.47
N VAL A 581 0.71 -31.54 -29.41
CA VAL A 581 0.60 -30.44 -28.44
C VAL A 581 1.49 -30.68 -27.19
N LEU A 582 2.14 -31.84 -27.08
CA LEU A 582 2.87 -32.28 -25.90
C LEU A 582 4.11 -31.42 -25.58
N GLU A 583 4.88 -30.98 -26.59
CA GLU A 583 6.10 -30.18 -26.36
C GLU A 583 5.82 -28.75 -25.86
N LYS A 584 4.72 -28.13 -26.30
CA LYS A 584 4.34 -26.77 -25.84
C LYS A 584 3.58 -26.79 -24.51
N LYS A 585 2.93 -27.90 -24.15
CA LYS A 585 2.35 -28.10 -22.82
C LYS A 585 3.41 -28.39 -21.75
N GLN A 586 4.53 -29.03 -22.09
CA GLN A 586 5.59 -29.32 -21.11
C GLN A 586 6.32 -28.07 -20.61
N ALA A 587 6.54 -27.06 -21.46
CA ALA A 587 7.15 -25.80 -21.05
C ALA A 587 6.24 -24.98 -20.11
N ARG A 588 4.92 -25.04 -20.30
CA ARG A 588 3.92 -24.36 -19.45
C ARG A 588 3.62 -25.12 -18.16
N LYS A 589 3.63 -26.47 -18.18
CA LYS A 589 3.59 -27.30 -16.96
C LYS A 589 4.87 -27.18 -16.14
N CYS A 590 6.06 -27.04 -16.75
CA CYS A 590 7.29 -26.72 -16.01
C CYS A 590 7.23 -25.32 -15.39
N TYR A 591 6.64 -24.34 -16.09
CA TYR A 591 6.47 -22.97 -15.56
C TYR A 591 5.49 -22.91 -14.38
N GLU A 592 4.35 -23.61 -14.46
CA GLU A 592 3.37 -23.70 -13.36
C GLU A 592 3.85 -24.62 -12.22
N SER A 593 4.65 -25.65 -12.51
CA SER A 593 5.33 -26.47 -11.50
C SER A 593 6.44 -25.70 -10.78
N PHE A 594 7.21 -24.87 -11.48
CA PHE A 594 8.26 -24.03 -10.88
C PHE A 594 7.67 -22.94 -9.96
N LEU A 595 6.52 -22.38 -10.31
CA LEU A 595 5.77 -21.46 -9.44
C LEU A 595 5.13 -22.19 -8.24
N ARG A 596 4.69 -23.45 -8.40
CA ARG A 596 4.23 -24.28 -7.26
C ARG A 596 5.37 -24.75 -6.35
N ALA A 597 6.60 -24.86 -6.87
CA ALA A 597 7.76 -25.36 -6.11
C ALA A 597 8.36 -24.37 -5.09
N ARG A 598 7.84 -23.15 -4.95
CA ARG A 598 8.33 -22.17 -3.94
C ARG A 598 7.24 -21.47 -3.14
N VAL A 599 6.01 -21.98 -3.24
CA VAL A 599 4.88 -21.55 -2.40
C VAL A 599 4.78 -22.52 -1.23
N PHE A 600 4.34 -22.01 -0.08
CA PHE A 600 4.14 -22.75 1.18
C PHE A 600 3.38 -24.09 1.02
N ASP A 601 2.70 -24.35 -0.11
CA ASP A 601 1.93 -25.56 -0.42
C ASP A 601 2.75 -26.78 -0.90
N SER A 602 4.03 -26.64 -1.30
CA SER A 602 4.78 -27.81 -1.77
C SER A 602 5.34 -28.63 -0.60
N VAL A 603 4.74 -29.80 -0.37
CA VAL A 603 5.24 -30.84 0.54
C VAL A 603 6.62 -31.39 0.09
N LEU A 604 7.05 -31.02 -1.13
CA LEU A 604 8.37 -31.30 -1.72
C LEU A 604 9.41 -30.19 -1.47
N GLY A 605 9.04 -29.06 -0.87
CA GLY A 605 9.86 -27.86 -0.66
C GLY A 605 10.95 -27.98 0.41
N LEU A 606 11.61 -29.13 0.50
CA LEU A 606 12.85 -29.35 1.28
C LEU A 606 14.08 -29.40 0.37
N ALA A 607 13.98 -28.89 -0.86
CA ALA A 607 15.18 -28.62 -1.64
C ALA A 607 15.95 -27.51 -0.91
N ASP A 608 17.04 -27.92 -0.25
CA ASP A 608 18.11 -27.03 0.21
C ASP A 608 18.24 -25.87 -0.79
N TYR A 609 18.07 -24.64 -0.31
CA TYR A 609 18.38 -23.47 -1.13
C TYR A 609 19.76 -23.67 -1.76
N GLN A 610 19.89 -23.37 -3.05
CA GLN A 610 21.14 -23.54 -3.78
C GLN A 610 22.28 -22.90 -2.98
N LYS A 611 23.28 -23.70 -2.59
CA LYS A 611 24.37 -23.32 -1.67
C LYS A 611 25.43 -22.40 -2.32
N ASP A 612 25.05 -21.74 -3.41
CA ASP A 612 25.92 -20.79 -4.10
C ASP A 612 26.12 -19.54 -3.21
N PRO A 613 27.37 -19.15 -2.90
CA PRO A 613 27.70 -17.97 -2.12
C PRO A 613 26.94 -16.70 -2.46
N GLU A 614 26.71 -16.46 -3.75
CA GLU A 614 26.05 -15.25 -4.26
C GLU A 614 24.54 -15.29 -3.96
N ILE A 615 23.93 -16.46 -4.12
CA ILE A 615 22.51 -16.69 -3.80
C ILE A 615 22.27 -16.54 -2.29
N ILE A 616 23.20 -17.06 -1.48
CA ILE A 616 23.14 -16.94 -0.02
C ILE A 616 23.25 -15.47 0.41
N GLY A 617 24.19 -14.71 -0.16
CA GLY A 617 24.32 -13.28 0.12
C GLY A 617 23.05 -12.49 -0.23
N LEU A 618 22.47 -12.75 -1.41
CA LEU A 618 21.20 -12.14 -1.81
C LEU A 618 20.04 -12.57 -0.91
N ARG A 619 20.00 -13.81 -0.47
CA ARG A 619 18.98 -14.30 0.49
C ARG A 619 19.07 -13.55 1.82
N MET A 620 20.28 -13.32 2.35
CA MET A 620 20.46 -12.56 3.59
C MET A 620 19.99 -11.11 3.44
N GLN A 621 20.30 -10.46 2.32
CA GLN A 621 19.78 -9.11 2.02
C GLN A 621 18.25 -9.09 1.92
N LEU A 622 17.64 -10.14 1.36
CA LEU A 622 16.20 -10.26 1.26
C LEU A 622 15.54 -10.38 2.65
N LEU A 623 16.12 -11.21 3.52
CA LEU A 623 15.64 -11.40 4.89
C LEU A 623 15.77 -10.12 5.72
N ASP A 624 16.89 -9.39 5.60
CA ASP A 624 17.07 -8.08 6.24
C ASP A 624 16.02 -7.09 5.74
N ALA A 625 15.92 -6.91 4.42
CA ALA A 625 15.01 -5.92 3.84
C ALA A 625 13.54 -6.23 4.14
N THR A 626 13.13 -7.50 4.20
CA THR A 626 11.76 -7.90 4.57
C THR A 626 11.48 -7.72 6.05
N THR A 627 12.44 -8.06 6.91
CA THR A 627 12.32 -7.87 8.37
C THR A 627 12.22 -6.39 8.70
N ASP A 628 13.08 -5.57 8.08
CA ASP A 628 13.05 -4.14 8.32
C ASP A 628 11.82 -3.49 7.70
N LEU A 629 11.37 -3.93 6.52
CA LEU A 629 10.10 -3.47 5.94
C LEU A 629 8.91 -3.83 6.83
N TYR A 630 8.90 -5.02 7.43
CA TYR A 630 7.86 -5.44 8.38
C TYR A 630 7.86 -4.57 9.64
N ARG A 631 9.04 -4.32 10.23
CA ARG A 631 9.20 -3.43 11.39
C ARG A 631 8.82 -1.98 11.07
N LEU A 632 9.20 -1.48 9.89
CA LEU A 632 8.81 -0.14 9.44
C LEU A 632 7.32 -0.02 9.16
N ALA A 633 6.70 -1.06 8.58
CA ALA A 633 5.27 -1.08 8.31
C ALA A 633 4.43 -1.11 9.60
N LEU A 634 4.90 -1.79 10.64
CA LEU A 634 4.32 -1.72 11.98
C LEU A 634 4.63 -0.39 12.67
N GLY A 635 5.80 0.19 12.40
CA GLY A 635 6.32 1.34 13.12
C GLY A 635 6.80 0.95 14.53
N PRO A 636 7.49 1.86 15.24
CA PRO A 636 8.16 1.55 16.51
C PRO A 636 7.20 1.19 17.64
N THR A 637 6.00 1.80 17.68
CA THR A 637 5.00 1.54 18.74
C THR A 637 4.42 0.13 18.63
N ASP A 638 3.92 -0.25 17.44
CA ASP A 638 3.35 -1.59 17.25
C ASP A 638 4.44 -2.66 17.20
N SER A 639 5.64 -2.35 16.69
CA SER A 639 6.78 -3.28 16.77
C SER A 639 7.15 -3.61 18.23
N SER A 640 7.11 -2.62 19.12
CA SER A 640 7.45 -2.82 20.54
C SER A 640 6.36 -3.55 21.33
N PHE A 641 5.09 -3.37 20.96
CA PHE A 641 3.97 -4.01 21.63
C PHE A 641 3.62 -5.39 21.02
N MET A 642 3.47 -5.45 19.70
CA MET A 642 3.08 -6.66 18.98
C MET A 642 4.22 -7.65 18.81
N GLY A 643 5.47 -7.20 18.66
CA GLY A 643 6.62 -8.09 18.47
C GLY A 643 6.74 -9.14 19.59
N PRO A 644 6.90 -8.73 20.87
CA PRO A 644 6.95 -9.67 22.00
C PRO A 644 5.66 -10.49 22.17
N LEU A 645 4.49 -9.87 21.96
CA LEU A 645 3.21 -10.56 22.10
C LEU A 645 3.08 -11.72 21.09
N LEU A 646 3.35 -11.46 19.81
CA LEU A 646 3.24 -12.46 18.75
C LEU A 646 4.33 -13.53 18.87
N ALA A 647 5.54 -13.16 19.33
CA ALA A 647 6.62 -14.11 19.57
C ALA A 647 6.27 -15.12 20.68
N LEU A 648 5.72 -14.66 21.81
CA LEU A 648 5.31 -15.52 22.93
C LEU A 648 4.19 -16.49 22.53
N HIS A 649 3.16 -15.98 21.84
CA HIS A 649 2.06 -16.82 21.38
C HIS A 649 2.49 -17.79 20.26
N GLY A 650 3.41 -17.36 19.39
CA GLY A 650 4.03 -18.23 18.39
C GLY A 650 4.83 -19.38 19.00
N ALA A 651 5.62 -19.10 20.04
CA ALA A 651 6.35 -20.11 20.81
C ALA A 651 5.38 -21.07 21.52
N SER A 652 4.34 -20.52 22.19
CA SER A 652 3.32 -21.31 22.87
C SER A 652 2.56 -22.26 21.92
N VAL A 653 2.10 -21.75 20.76
CA VAL A 653 1.41 -22.58 19.76
C VAL A 653 2.34 -23.64 19.19
N THR A 654 3.59 -23.30 18.86
CA THR A 654 4.57 -24.29 18.39
C THR A 654 4.82 -25.39 19.43
N ASN A 655 4.84 -25.02 20.72
CA ASN A 655 5.00 -26.00 21.80
C ASN A 655 3.80 -26.96 21.89
N ILE A 656 2.57 -26.42 21.82
CA ILE A 656 1.34 -27.24 21.78
C ILE A 656 1.36 -28.19 20.58
N LEU A 657 1.73 -27.70 19.40
CA LEU A 657 1.81 -28.52 18.18
C LEU A 657 2.81 -29.68 18.36
N ASN A 658 3.93 -29.44 19.06
CA ASN A 658 4.96 -30.43 19.32
C ASN A 658 4.56 -31.47 20.39
N GLN A 659 4.03 -31.01 21.53
CA GLN A 659 3.60 -31.85 22.65
C GLN A 659 2.45 -32.81 22.27
N TYR A 660 1.46 -32.29 21.56
CA TYR A 660 0.30 -33.08 21.13
C TYR A 660 0.48 -33.70 19.73
N ASN A 661 1.68 -33.61 19.18
CA ASN A 661 2.08 -34.25 17.92
C ASN A 661 1.14 -33.94 16.73
N PHE A 662 0.71 -32.68 16.61
CA PHE A 662 -0.08 -32.21 15.47
C PHE A 662 0.64 -32.46 14.13
N TRP A 663 1.97 -32.56 14.15
CA TRP A 663 2.81 -32.86 13.00
C TRP A 663 2.44 -34.15 12.30
N ASN A 664 2.07 -35.19 13.06
CA ASN A 664 1.69 -36.49 12.50
C ASN A 664 0.17 -36.67 12.38
N ALA A 665 -0.62 -35.77 12.99
CA ALA A 665 -2.08 -35.79 12.91
C ALA A 665 -2.62 -35.35 11.54
N VAL A 666 -1.79 -34.70 10.72
CA VAL A 666 -2.08 -34.32 9.34
C VAL A 666 -1.22 -35.19 8.42
N PRO A 667 -1.79 -35.83 7.38
CA PRO A 667 -1.00 -36.67 6.48
C PRO A 667 -0.11 -35.84 5.55
N ILE A 668 1.17 -36.24 5.41
CA ILE A 668 2.10 -35.64 4.46
C ILE A 668 1.61 -35.88 3.03
N GLY A 669 1.32 -34.80 2.29
CA GLY A 669 0.81 -34.87 0.91
C GLY A 669 -0.71 -35.03 0.81
N GLY A 670 -1.42 -35.00 1.93
CA GLY A 670 -2.87 -34.99 1.99
C GLY A 670 -3.41 -33.92 2.94
N SER A 671 -4.67 -34.05 3.31
CA SER A 671 -5.36 -33.19 4.26
C SER A 671 -6.16 -34.02 5.27
N ALA A 672 -6.38 -33.47 6.46
CA ALA A 672 -7.20 -34.06 7.51
C ALA A 672 -8.23 -33.04 8.00
N THR A 673 -9.46 -33.48 8.23
CA THR A 673 -10.52 -32.66 8.84
C THR A 673 -10.19 -32.32 10.28
N TYR A 674 -10.78 -31.24 10.80
CA TYR A 674 -10.60 -30.89 12.21
C TYR A 674 -11.06 -32.02 13.16
N ALA A 675 -12.08 -32.79 12.78
CA ALA A 675 -12.56 -33.94 13.56
C ALA A 675 -11.52 -35.08 13.61
N GLU A 676 -10.90 -35.41 12.47
CA GLU A 676 -9.84 -36.43 12.41
C GLU A 676 -8.61 -36.02 13.22
N ILE A 677 -8.20 -34.75 13.14
CA ILE A 677 -7.08 -34.22 13.94
C ILE A 677 -7.43 -34.28 15.42
N THR A 678 -8.64 -33.87 15.81
CA THR A 678 -9.16 -33.91 17.18
C THR A 678 -9.08 -35.31 17.77
N ALA A 679 -9.49 -36.33 17.00
CA ALA A 679 -9.43 -37.72 17.43
C ALA A 679 -7.98 -38.21 17.68
N GLN A 680 -6.99 -37.72 16.93
CA GLN A 680 -5.59 -38.14 17.06
C GLN A 680 -4.83 -37.39 18.16
N VAL A 681 -5.05 -36.08 18.30
CA VAL A 681 -4.29 -35.25 19.27
C VAL A 681 -4.91 -35.25 20.67
N ASN A 682 -6.11 -35.84 20.83
CA ASN A 682 -6.84 -35.96 22.10
C ASN A 682 -7.07 -34.61 22.82
N LEU A 683 -7.49 -33.60 22.06
CA LEU A 683 -7.89 -32.26 22.57
C LEU A 683 -9.30 -31.92 22.11
N PRO A 684 -10.05 -31.05 22.82
CA PRO A 684 -11.36 -30.60 22.35
C PRO A 684 -11.26 -29.90 20.99
N GLU A 685 -12.20 -30.15 20.09
CA GLU A 685 -12.18 -29.61 18.71
C GLU A 685 -12.12 -28.07 18.69
N SER A 686 -12.75 -27.41 19.66
CA SER A 686 -12.68 -25.95 19.82
C SER A 686 -11.26 -25.44 20.09
N ILE A 687 -10.45 -26.21 20.82
CA ILE A 687 -9.03 -25.91 21.07
C ILE A 687 -8.20 -26.22 19.84
N VAL A 688 -8.42 -27.37 19.20
CA VAL A 688 -7.77 -27.78 17.94
C VAL A 688 -7.95 -26.71 16.87
N ARG A 689 -9.18 -26.22 16.66
CA ARG A 689 -9.48 -25.14 15.72
C ARG A 689 -8.78 -23.83 16.07
N ARG A 690 -8.67 -23.46 17.35
CA ARG A 690 -7.96 -22.24 17.78
C ARG A 690 -6.46 -22.32 17.54
N VAL A 691 -5.85 -23.45 17.90
CA VAL A 691 -4.42 -23.72 17.70
C VAL A 691 -4.08 -23.70 16.21
N LEU A 692 -4.85 -24.44 15.40
CA LEU A 692 -4.65 -24.50 13.95
C LEU A 692 -4.94 -23.15 13.28
N LYS A 693 -5.94 -22.39 13.71
CA LYS A 693 -6.20 -21.04 13.17
C LYS A 693 -5.01 -20.11 13.37
N TYR A 694 -4.38 -20.15 14.55
CA TYR A 694 -3.16 -19.38 14.79
C TYR A 694 -2.01 -19.90 13.92
N ALA A 695 -1.78 -21.22 13.91
CA ALA A 695 -0.74 -21.86 13.11
C ALA A 695 -0.87 -21.55 11.60
N ILE A 696 -2.08 -21.51 11.07
CA ILE A 696 -2.39 -21.13 9.69
C ILE A 696 -2.10 -19.64 9.45
N SER A 697 -2.41 -18.77 10.41
CA SER A 697 -2.13 -17.33 10.29
C SER A 697 -0.64 -17.00 10.17
N ILE A 698 0.22 -17.83 10.79
CA ILE A 698 1.68 -17.76 10.69
C ILE A 698 2.29 -18.77 9.71
N ARG A 699 1.45 -19.36 8.84
CA ARG A 699 1.84 -20.23 7.72
C ARG A 699 2.54 -21.54 8.11
N ILE A 700 2.35 -22.04 9.33
CA ILE A 700 2.82 -23.37 9.73
C ILE A 700 1.96 -24.46 9.08
N PHE A 701 0.63 -24.32 9.06
CA PHE A 701 -0.31 -25.18 8.32
C PHE A 701 -1.12 -24.36 7.31
N ALA A 702 -1.91 -25.01 6.44
CA ALA A 702 -2.81 -24.36 5.49
C ALA A 702 -4.19 -25.03 5.45
N ILE A 703 -5.20 -24.32 4.95
CA ILE A 703 -6.52 -24.89 4.65
C ILE A 703 -6.44 -25.55 3.27
N ASP A 704 -7.02 -26.74 3.14
CA ASP A 704 -7.16 -27.40 1.84
C ASP A 704 -8.18 -26.63 0.98
N ASN A 705 -7.73 -26.15 -0.19
CA ASN A 705 -8.57 -25.35 -1.09
C ASN A 705 -9.75 -26.16 -1.67
N ASP A 706 -9.59 -27.48 -1.80
CA ASP A 706 -10.64 -28.37 -2.31
C ASP A 706 -11.58 -28.85 -1.19
N LYS A 707 -11.11 -28.77 0.07
CA LYS A 707 -11.86 -29.17 1.27
C LYS A 707 -11.72 -28.11 2.38
N PRO A 708 -12.57 -27.08 2.40
CA PRO A 708 -12.42 -25.94 3.32
C PRO A 708 -12.46 -26.27 4.82
N ASP A 709 -12.95 -27.45 5.21
CA ASP A 709 -12.95 -27.94 6.60
C ASP A 709 -11.80 -28.93 6.90
N SER A 710 -10.80 -28.98 6.02
CA SER A 710 -9.59 -29.79 6.16
C SER A 710 -8.33 -28.92 6.18
N VAL A 711 -7.33 -29.41 6.90
CA VAL A 711 -6.01 -28.78 7.07
C VAL A 711 -4.96 -29.66 6.40
N CYS A 712 -4.01 -29.03 5.71
CA CYS A 712 -2.90 -29.70 5.05
C CYS A 712 -1.55 -29.11 5.51
N HIS A 713 -0.49 -29.88 5.28
CA HIS A 713 0.87 -29.45 5.58
C HIS A 713 1.35 -28.33 4.66
N THR A 714 2.09 -27.39 5.23
CA THR A 714 3.03 -26.55 4.47
C THR A 714 4.43 -27.14 4.53
N SER A 715 5.38 -26.53 3.83
CA SER A 715 6.80 -26.87 3.97
C SER A 715 7.34 -26.72 5.40
N ILE A 716 6.78 -25.83 6.22
CA ILE A 716 7.22 -25.59 7.61
C ILE A 716 6.77 -26.72 8.53
N SER A 717 5.49 -27.11 8.47
CA SER A 717 4.95 -28.19 9.32
C SER A 717 5.37 -29.59 8.86
N ALA A 718 5.72 -29.77 7.57
CA ALA A 718 6.19 -31.07 7.07
C ALA A 718 7.59 -31.43 7.60
N LEU A 719 8.43 -30.45 7.96
CA LEU A 719 9.78 -30.69 8.49
C LEU A 719 9.78 -31.45 9.82
N PRO A 720 9.09 -31.00 10.89
CA PRO A 720 9.01 -31.77 12.14
C PRO A 720 8.31 -33.11 11.93
N ALA A 721 7.34 -33.24 11.01
CA ALA A 721 6.70 -34.51 10.72
C ALA A 721 7.68 -35.57 10.14
N ARG A 722 8.71 -35.12 9.40
CA ARG A 722 9.74 -35.99 8.78
C ARG A 722 10.99 -36.22 9.61
N ASN A 723 11.29 -35.32 10.55
CA ASN A 723 12.55 -35.33 11.28
C ASN A 723 12.34 -35.30 12.79
N ARG A 724 12.51 -36.46 13.43
CA ARG A 724 12.39 -36.61 14.88
C ARG A 724 13.45 -35.83 15.66
N LEU A 725 14.65 -35.63 15.11
CA LEU A 725 15.68 -34.79 15.75
C LEU A 725 15.23 -33.33 15.81
N TYR A 726 14.50 -32.86 14.80
CA TYR A 726 13.94 -31.52 14.80
C TYR A 726 12.84 -31.36 15.85
N GLN A 727 11.97 -32.37 16.04
CA GLN A 727 11.00 -32.36 17.14
C GLN A 727 11.65 -32.32 18.52
N ASN A 728 12.74 -33.09 18.71
CA ASN A 728 13.53 -33.08 19.94
C ASN A 728 14.15 -31.70 20.17
N TRP A 729 14.66 -31.07 19.12
CA TRP A 729 15.22 -29.72 19.20
C TRP A 729 14.16 -28.67 19.58
N LEU A 730 12.96 -28.72 18.98
CA LEU A 730 11.86 -27.83 19.35
C LEU A 730 11.46 -28.00 20.82
N ARG A 731 11.40 -29.23 21.32
CA ARG A 731 11.11 -29.51 22.74
C ARG A 731 12.19 -28.95 23.66
N HIS A 732 13.47 -29.23 23.39
CA HIS A 732 14.57 -28.66 24.16
C HIS A 732 14.50 -27.13 24.19
N LEU A 733 14.30 -26.50 23.02
CA LEU A 733 14.23 -25.05 22.92
C LEU A 733 13.02 -24.45 23.67
N LEU A 734 11.85 -25.08 23.62
CA LEU A 734 10.61 -24.51 24.16
C LEU A 734 10.34 -24.88 25.62
N GLU A 735 10.87 -26.01 26.11
CA GLU A 735 10.55 -26.56 27.44
C GLU A 735 11.73 -26.56 28.40
N GLU A 736 12.96 -26.64 27.90
CA GLU A 736 14.16 -26.60 28.74
C GLU A 736 14.82 -25.22 28.65
N ALA A 737 15.10 -24.76 27.43
CA ALA A 737 15.74 -23.48 27.18
C ALA A 737 14.84 -22.28 27.46
N GLY A 738 13.65 -22.27 26.86
CA GLY A 738 12.71 -21.14 26.90
C GLY A 738 12.39 -20.66 28.31
N PRO A 739 11.99 -21.54 29.25
CA PRO A 739 11.75 -21.14 30.64
C PRO A 739 12.99 -20.57 31.31
N GLY A 740 14.17 -21.15 31.05
CA GLY A 740 15.46 -20.64 31.53
C GLY A 740 15.76 -19.23 31.02
N SER A 741 15.54 -18.99 29.71
CA SER A 741 15.77 -17.70 29.06
C SER A 741 14.98 -16.54 29.67
N LEU A 742 13.79 -16.80 30.24
CA LEU A 742 12.97 -15.76 30.89
C LEU A 742 13.49 -15.37 32.29
N HIS A 743 14.32 -16.20 32.93
CA HIS A 743 14.85 -15.97 34.28
C HIS A 743 16.30 -15.45 34.30
N VAL A 744 16.91 -15.27 33.12
CA VAL A 744 18.32 -14.85 32.96
C VAL A 744 18.63 -13.54 33.65
N ALA A 745 17.72 -12.57 33.59
CA ALA A 745 17.89 -11.28 34.26
C ALA A 745 17.94 -11.39 35.79
N GLU A 746 17.31 -12.41 36.37
CA GLU A 746 17.40 -12.72 37.80
C GLU A 746 18.69 -13.49 38.11
N SER A 747 19.07 -14.45 37.26
CA SER A 747 20.32 -15.19 37.37
C SER A 747 21.56 -14.29 37.30
N LEU A 748 21.60 -13.32 36.37
CA LEU A 748 22.69 -12.36 36.23
C LEU A 748 22.90 -11.49 37.49
N LYS A 749 21.86 -11.26 38.29
CA LYS A 749 21.98 -10.55 39.58
C LYS A 749 22.67 -11.41 40.65
N LYS A 750 22.60 -12.73 40.53
CA LYS A 750 23.13 -13.73 41.48
C LYS A 750 24.52 -14.25 41.08
N LEU A 751 24.87 -14.21 39.78
CA LEU A 751 26.10 -14.75 39.19
C LEU A 751 27.40 -13.96 39.49
N LYS A 752 27.45 -13.15 40.56
CA LYS A 752 28.67 -12.40 40.89
C LYS A 752 29.89 -13.30 41.18
N ASP A 753 29.70 -14.57 41.56
CA ASP A 753 30.80 -15.48 41.95
C ASP A 753 30.53 -17.00 41.71
N THR A 754 30.11 -17.46 40.52
CA THR A 754 29.84 -18.92 40.31
C THR A 754 30.30 -19.47 38.95
N GLU A 755 31.08 -20.57 38.97
CA GLU A 755 31.53 -21.35 37.81
C GLU A 755 30.53 -22.49 37.49
N ILE A 756 30.20 -22.72 36.21
CA ILE A 756 29.27 -23.74 35.69
C ILE A 756 30.03 -24.65 34.69
N PHE A 757 29.73 -25.95 34.64
CA PHE A 757 30.46 -26.98 33.85
C PHE A 757 29.52 -27.81 32.96
N LYS A 758 29.87 -28.07 31.67
CA LYS A 758 29.12 -28.98 30.76
C LYS A 758 29.92 -29.48 29.52
N ILE A 759 29.64 -30.70 29.05
CA ILE A 759 30.58 -31.66 28.40
C ILE A 759 30.23 -31.97 26.90
N GLY A 760 31.15 -32.49 26.07
CA GLY A 760 30.95 -32.66 24.60
C GLY A 760 31.83 -33.63 23.77
N GLY A 761 31.36 -33.86 22.53
CA GLY A 761 31.74 -34.91 21.54
C GLY A 761 30.52 -35.51 20.78
N SER A 762 29.34 -35.47 21.41
CA SER A 762 28.02 -35.92 21.01
C SER A 762 27.94 -37.36 20.46
N SER A 763 26.95 -37.64 19.61
CA SER A 763 26.62 -38.97 19.07
C SER A 763 27.40 -39.38 17.81
N GLY A 764 28.41 -38.60 17.37
CA GLY A 764 29.24 -38.94 16.20
C GLY A 764 28.60 -38.79 14.81
N HIS A 765 27.44 -38.12 14.70
CA HIS A 765 26.70 -37.93 13.43
C HIS A 765 27.51 -37.17 12.33
N ASP A 766 28.39 -36.25 12.71
CA ASP A 766 29.27 -35.54 11.77
C ASP A 766 30.35 -36.46 11.21
N SER A 767 31.04 -37.21 12.08
CA SER A 767 32.06 -38.18 11.70
C SER A 767 31.49 -39.24 10.76
N ALA A 768 30.24 -39.66 10.97
CA ALA A 768 29.54 -40.56 10.07
C ALA A 768 29.34 -39.95 8.67
N THR A 769 28.95 -38.68 8.60
CA THR A 769 28.74 -37.97 7.33
C THR A 769 30.05 -37.78 6.58
N ILE A 770 31.10 -37.31 7.26
CA ILE A 770 32.41 -37.08 6.65
C ILE A 770 33.05 -38.40 6.20
N ALA A 771 32.93 -39.46 7.01
CA ALA A 771 33.45 -40.78 6.65
C ALA A 771 32.80 -41.33 5.36
N ARG A 772 31.50 -41.09 5.12
CA ARG A 772 30.85 -41.48 3.87
C ARG A 772 31.38 -40.70 2.66
N THR A 773 31.62 -39.40 2.83
CA THR A 773 32.13 -38.55 1.74
C THR A 773 33.61 -38.80 1.43
N PHE A 774 34.41 -39.14 2.43
CA PHE A 774 35.86 -39.36 2.30
C PHE A 774 36.24 -40.77 2.75
N PRO A 775 36.30 -41.75 1.84
CA PRO A 775 36.52 -43.16 2.17
C PRO A 775 37.84 -43.45 2.89
N ASN A 776 38.85 -42.59 2.68
CA ASN A 776 40.22 -42.78 3.19
C ASN A 776 40.41 -42.29 4.64
N LEU A 777 39.44 -41.56 5.20
CA LEU A 777 39.54 -41.03 6.56
C LEU A 777 39.03 -42.03 7.61
N LYS A 778 39.68 -42.03 8.77
CA LYS A 778 39.31 -42.79 9.97
C LYS A 778 39.06 -41.80 11.10
N PHE A 779 38.04 -42.07 11.91
CA PHE A 779 37.58 -41.20 12.99
C PHE A 779 37.56 -41.97 14.30
N ILE A 780 38.06 -41.33 15.35
CA ILE A 780 37.84 -41.72 16.73
C ILE A 780 37.00 -40.60 17.34
N VAL A 781 35.77 -40.93 17.74
CA VAL A 781 34.84 -40.00 18.39
C VAL A 781 35.01 -40.17 19.90
N GLN A 782 35.53 -39.14 20.54
CA GLN A 782 35.74 -39.08 21.98
C GLN A 782 34.62 -38.28 22.65
N ASP A 783 33.93 -38.90 23.61
CA ASP A 783 32.97 -38.27 24.53
C ASP A 783 32.89 -39.12 25.81
N LEU A 784 32.07 -38.70 26.77
CA LEU A 784 31.73 -39.44 27.97
C LEU A 784 31.12 -40.82 27.65
N PRO A 785 31.32 -41.82 28.54
CA PRO A 785 30.82 -43.18 28.36
C PRO A 785 29.32 -43.28 28.06
N GLN A 786 28.49 -42.38 28.60
CA GLN A 786 27.04 -42.44 28.47
C GLN A 786 26.55 -42.22 27.03
N LEU A 787 27.35 -41.56 26.16
CA LEU A 787 26.95 -41.30 24.78
C LEU A 787 27.22 -42.46 23.82
N GLN A 788 27.91 -43.51 24.26
CA GLN A 788 28.21 -44.67 23.43
C GLN A 788 26.94 -45.32 22.84
N VAL A 789 25.86 -45.41 23.64
CA VAL A 789 24.57 -45.97 23.18
C VAL A 789 24.00 -45.15 22.04
N SER A 790 24.00 -43.82 22.16
CA SER A 790 23.49 -42.91 21.12
C SER A 790 24.35 -42.96 19.85
N PHE A 791 25.67 -43.10 20.01
CA PHE A 791 26.59 -43.31 18.90
C PHE A 791 26.29 -44.62 18.15
N GLU A 792 26.06 -45.72 18.87
CA GLU A 792 25.82 -47.02 18.26
C GLU A 792 24.50 -47.10 17.47
N GLU A 793 23.48 -46.35 17.92
CA GLU A 793 22.19 -46.18 17.25
C GLU A 793 22.29 -45.33 15.98
N GLN A 794 23.09 -44.25 16.02
CA GLN A 794 23.13 -43.25 14.95
C GLN A 794 24.15 -43.55 13.86
N VAL A 795 25.26 -44.22 14.21
CA VAL A 795 26.32 -44.55 13.25
C VAL A 795 25.96 -45.85 12.51
N PRO A 796 25.73 -45.80 11.19
CA PRO A 796 25.30 -46.96 10.43
C PRO A 796 26.42 -48.00 10.26
N ALA A 797 26.03 -49.27 10.17
CA ALA A 797 26.93 -50.43 10.18
C ALA A 797 28.04 -50.37 9.11
N GLU A 798 27.72 -49.83 7.93
CA GLU A 798 28.63 -49.68 6.77
C GLU A 798 29.93 -48.91 7.04
N ILE A 799 29.96 -48.03 8.05
CA ILE A 799 31.13 -47.18 8.36
C ILE A 799 31.73 -47.44 9.75
N LYS A 800 31.18 -48.37 10.53
CA LYS A 800 31.67 -48.70 11.89
C LYS A 800 33.12 -49.20 11.92
N SER A 801 33.64 -49.72 10.81
CA SER A 801 35.06 -50.11 10.68
C SER A 801 36.01 -48.91 10.64
N ARG A 802 35.51 -47.71 10.31
CA ARG A 802 36.30 -46.47 10.16
C ARG A 802 35.93 -45.38 11.16
N VAL A 803 34.77 -45.46 11.79
CA VAL A 803 34.32 -44.54 12.85
C VAL A 803 34.16 -45.33 14.15
N LYS A 804 35.02 -45.07 15.12
CA LYS A 804 35.01 -45.74 16.43
C LYS A 804 34.64 -44.75 17.53
N PHE A 805 33.96 -45.21 18.56
CA PHE A 805 33.74 -44.45 19.79
C PHE A 805 34.81 -44.82 20.81
N GLU A 806 35.36 -43.84 21.49
CA GLU A 806 36.33 -44.02 22.56
C GLU A 806 35.92 -43.15 23.76
N PRO A 807 35.56 -43.74 24.90
CA PRO A 807 35.21 -42.95 26.08
C PRO A 807 36.41 -42.11 26.54
N HIS A 808 36.27 -40.79 26.55
CA HIS A 808 37.33 -39.88 26.99
C HIS A 808 36.72 -38.55 27.45
N GLU A 809 37.24 -38.04 28.56
CA GLU A 809 36.90 -36.71 29.08
C GLU A 809 37.99 -35.72 28.69
N PHE A 810 37.65 -34.72 27.88
CA PHE A 810 38.63 -33.76 27.35
C PHE A 810 39.24 -32.82 28.41
N LEU A 811 38.69 -32.81 29.63
CA LEU A 811 39.28 -32.14 30.78
C LEU A 811 40.42 -32.95 31.40
N GLU A 812 40.66 -34.16 30.90
CA GLU A 812 41.83 -34.97 31.20
C GLU A 812 42.86 -34.88 30.06
N PRO A 813 44.15 -35.18 30.33
CA PRO A 813 45.18 -35.25 29.29
C PRO A 813 44.78 -36.19 28.14
N GLN A 814 44.98 -35.74 26.89
CA GLN A 814 44.71 -36.57 25.71
C GLN A 814 45.50 -37.88 25.77
N ASN A 815 44.87 -39.00 25.44
CA ASN A 815 45.44 -40.35 25.53
C ASN A 815 45.71 -40.98 24.16
N THR A 816 45.15 -40.42 23.09
CA THR A 816 45.17 -41.00 21.74
C THR A 816 45.85 -40.06 20.75
N LYS A 817 46.76 -40.61 19.95
CA LYS A 817 47.54 -39.86 18.94
C LYS A 817 46.73 -39.74 17.65
N GLY A 818 46.50 -38.52 17.20
CA GLY A 818 45.86 -38.18 15.92
C GLY A 818 46.70 -37.23 15.07
N ASP A 819 46.51 -37.29 13.75
CA ASP A 819 47.08 -36.32 12.80
C ASP A 819 46.31 -34.99 12.85
N VAL A 820 45.00 -35.07 13.07
CA VAL A 820 44.09 -33.92 13.23
C VAL A 820 43.22 -34.13 14.46
N TYR A 821 43.17 -33.13 15.32
CA TYR A 821 42.25 -33.07 16.47
C TYR A 821 41.14 -32.09 16.14
N MET A 822 39.90 -32.58 16.00
CA MET A 822 38.75 -31.76 15.64
C MET A 822 37.89 -31.49 16.88
N LEU A 823 37.65 -30.21 17.19
CA LEU A 823 36.73 -29.77 18.24
C LEU A 823 35.64 -28.94 17.55
N LYS A 824 34.40 -29.43 17.54
CA LYS A 824 33.26 -28.76 16.91
C LYS A 824 32.26 -28.36 17.97
N MET A 825 31.99 -27.06 18.11
CA MET A 825 31.04 -26.52 19.08
C MET A 825 31.32 -27.07 20.48
N VAL A 826 32.60 -27.04 20.87
CA VAL A 826 33.04 -27.51 22.19
C VAL A 826 33.57 -26.32 22.96
N LEU A 827 34.54 -25.60 22.41
CA LEU A 827 35.24 -24.58 23.17
C LEU A 827 34.37 -23.35 23.44
N HIS A 828 33.30 -23.12 22.68
CA HIS A 828 32.31 -22.07 22.95
C HIS A 828 31.45 -22.33 24.21
N ASP A 829 31.27 -23.59 24.63
CA ASP A 829 30.57 -23.94 25.87
C ASP A 829 31.40 -23.59 27.12
N TRP A 830 32.69 -23.32 26.97
CA TRP A 830 33.63 -23.18 28.08
C TRP A 830 34.26 -21.79 28.19
N PRO A 831 34.31 -21.18 29.39
CA PRO A 831 35.09 -19.97 29.64
C PRO A 831 36.59 -20.15 29.35
N ASP A 832 37.31 -19.05 29.10
CA ASP A 832 38.71 -19.07 28.65
C ASP A 832 39.65 -19.92 29.51
N LYS A 833 39.43 -19.94 30.83
CA LYS A 833 40.22 -20.76 31.77
C LYS A 833 40.14 -22.24 31.42
N TYR A 834 38.94 -22.75 31.15
CA TYR A 834 38.68 -24.16 30.85
C TYR A 834 38.98 -24.49 29.40
N ALA A 835 38.59 -23.62 28.46
CA ALA A 835 38.96 -23.78 27.05
C ALA A 835 40.49 -23.85 26.86
N ALA A 836 41.24 -23.05 27.60
CA ALA A 836 42.71 -23.13 27.60
C ALA A 836 43.21 -24.46 28.19
N ASN A 837 42.59 -24.99 29.24
CA ASN A 837 42.98 -26.29 29.80
C ASN A 837 42.74 -27.44 28.82
N ILE A 838 41.60 -27.45 28.13
CA ILE A 838 41.29 -28.45 27.09
C ILE A 838 42.38 -28.43 26.00
N LEU A 839 42.73 -27.22 25.52
CA LEU A 839 43.80 -27.07 24.52
C LEU A 839 45.18 -27.46 25.04
N ARG A 840 45.49 -27.21 26.32
CA ARG A 840 46.74 -27.67 26.97
C ARG A 840 46.83 -29.19 27.03
N HIS A 841 45.72 -29.89 27.21
CA HIS A 841 45.71 -31.36 27.21
C HIS A 841 46.00 -31.96 25.84
N LEU A 842 45.79 -31.20 24.76
CA LEU A 842 46.20 -31.61 23.41
C LEU A 842 47.69 -31.38 23.14
N LEU A 843 48.31 -30.35 23.73
CA LEU A 843 49.69 -29.92 23.44
C LEU A 843 50.73 -31.06 23.41
N PRO A 844 50.81 -31.97 24.40
CA PRO A 844 51.82 -33.03 24.41
C PRO A 844 51.72 -34.01 23.24
N HIS A 845 50.56 -34.04 22.58
CA HIS A 845 50.24 -34.97 21.51
C HIS A 845 50.24 -34.31 20.11
N LEU A 846 50.57 -33.02 20.03
CA LEU A 846 50.80 -32.32 18.76
C LEU A 846 52.25 -32.54 18.30
N LYS A 847 52.44 -33.19 17.15
CA LYS A 847 53.75 -33.36 16.49
C LYS A 847 53.95 -32.27 15.43
N SER A 848 55.17 -32.17 14.91
CA SER A 848 55.43 -31.39 13.69
C SER A 848 54.54 -31.90 12.56
N GLY A 849 53.63 -31.05 12.06
CA GLY A 849 52.62 -31.39 11.06
C GLY A 849 51.21 -31.70 11.59
N SER A 850 51.04 -31.94 12.89
CA SER A 850 49.72 -32.09 13.52
C SER A 850 48.91 -30.79 13.43
N ARG A 851 47.58 -30.92 13.33
CA ARG A 851 46.67 -29.78 13.21
C ARG A 851 45.55 -29.89 14.24
N ILE A 852 45.12 -28.77 14.80
CA ILE A 852 43.85 -28.68 15.51
C ILE A 852 42.87 -27.98 14.57
N LEU A 853 41.69 -28.58 14.39
CA LEU A 853 40.60 -28.02 13.61
C LEU A 853 39.47 -27.65 14.56
N LEU A 854 39.29 -26.35 14.81
CA LEU A 854 38.14 -25.87 15.57
C LEU A 854 37.01 -25.56 14.60
N VAL A 855 35.79 -25.97 14.93
CA VAL A 855 34.57 -25.63 14.19
C VAL A 855 33.63 -24.95 15.15
N GLU A 856 33.76 -23.63 15.21
CA GLU A 856 33.14 -22.80 16.24
C GLU A 856 32.37 -21.66 15.57
N ALA A 857 31.37 -21.11 16.25
CA ALA A 857 30.80 -19.84 15.81
C ALA A 857 31.82 -18.72 16.08
N LEU A 858 31.98 -17.83 15.09
CA LEU A 858 32.90 -16.71 15.22
C LEU A 858 32.10 -15.46 15.56
N ALA A 859 32.25 -14.97 16.78
CA ALA A 859 31.59 -13.74 17.19
C ALA A 859 32.09 -12.55 16.34
N PRO A 860 31.21 -11.60 16.00
CA PRO A 860 31.65 -10.37 15.35
C PRO A 860 32.64 -9.60 16.25
N PRO A 861 33.60 -8.87 15.67
CA PRO A 861 34.39 -7.92 16.44
C PRO A 861 33.48 -6.85 17.08
N ASP A 862 33.75 -6.47 18.33
CA ASP A 862 32.96 -5.46 19.08
C ASP A 862 32.77 -4.14 18.33
N THR A 863 33.70 -3.79 17.44
CA THR A 863 33.71 -2.53 16.69
C THR A 863 33.21 -2.66 15.25
N ALA A 864 32.86 -3.85 14.76
CA ALA A 864 32.56 -4.08 13.35
C ALA A 864 31.10 -4.48 13.12
N ALA A 865 30.37 -3.70 12.33
CA ALA A 865 29.07 -4.10 11.82
C ALA A 865 29.23 -5.28 10.85
N LEU A 866 28.59 -6.41 11.15
CA LEU A 866 28.49 -7.52 10.19
C LEU A 866 27.74 -7.07 8.93
N PRO A 867 28.03 -7.66 7.76
CA PRO A 867 27.42 -7.23 6.49
C PRO A 867 25.90 -7.45 6.42
N PHE A 868 25.32 -8.31 7.27
CA PHE A 868 23.88 -8.59 7.31
C PHE A 868 23.36 -8.63 8.75
N ALA A 869 22.23 -7.95 9.00
CA ALA A 869 21.61 -7.85 10.32
C ALA A 869 21.03 -9.19 10.78
N THR A 870 20.45 -9.98 9.87
CA THR A 870 19.90 -11.32 10.15
C THR A 870 21.00 -12.27 10.59
N LEU A 871 22.18 -12.24 9.94
CA LEU A 871 23.32 -13.06 10.35
C LEU A 871 23.85 -12.64 11.71
N SER A 872 23.96 -11.34 11.96
CA SER A 872 24.34 -10.80 13.27
C SER A 872 23.36 -11.21 14.36
N HIS A 873 22.05 -11.18 14.07
CA HIS A 873 21.02 -11.59 15.01
C HIS A 873 21.15 -13.08 15.38
N MET A 874 21.42 -13.95 14.41
CA MET A 874 21.65 -15.38 14.67
C MET A 874 22.90 -15.62 15.53
N LEU A 875 24.03 -14.96 15.23
CA LEU A 875 25.26 -15.09 16.01
C LEU A 875 25.10 -14.58 17.45
N ASN A 876 24.49 -13.41 17.61
CA ASN A 876 24.24 -12.85 18.94
C ASN A 876 23.22 -13.68 19.73
N ALA A 877 22.25 -14.32 19.05
CA ALA A 877 21.33 -15.25 19.71
C ALA A 877 22.06 -16.52 20.18
N ALA A 878 23.04 -17.01 19.41
CA ALA A 878 23.91 -18.12 19.83
C ALA A 878 24.78 -17.74 21.04
N ASP A 879 25.38 -16.56 21.04
CA ASP A 879 26.13 -16.05 22.20
C ASP A 879 25.27 -15.88 23.46
N MET A 880 24.07 -15.34 23.30
CA MET A 880 23.10 -15.30 24.39
C MET A 880 22.73 -16.71 24.87
N HIS A 881 22.66 -17.71 23.98
CA HIS A 881 22.46 -19.10 24.38
C HIS A 881 23.65 -19.59 25.23
N MET A 882 24.89 -19.28 24.83
CA MET A 882 26.09 -19.67 25.57
C MET A 882 26.15 -19.04 26.97
N LEU A 883 25.84 -17.75 27.07
CA LEU A 883 25.76 -17.05 28.35
C LEU A 883 24.71 -17.68 29.29
N GLN A 884 23.54 -18.02 28.74
CA GLN A 884 22.40 -18.49 29.54
C GLN A 884 22.62 -19.86 30.18
N PHE A 885 23.26 -20.77 29.45
CA PHE A 885 23.37 -22.16 29.87
C PHE A 885 24.73 -22.51 30.48
N PHE A 886 25.76 -21.85 29.99
CA PHE A 886 27.14 -22.22 30.29
C PHE A 886 27.91 -21.11 30.98
N ASN A 887 27.32 -19.91 31.09
CA ASN A 887 28.03 -18.71 31.52
C ASN A 887 29.33 -18.50 30.69
N SER A 888 29.22 -18.81 29.40
CA SER A 888 30.31 -18.78 28.42
C SER A 888 29.98 -17.76 27.32
N GLN A 889 30.81 -17.71 26.28
CA GLN A 889 30.72 -16.75 25.19
C GLN A 889 31.14 -17.36 23.84
N GLU A 890 30.56 -16.82 22.78
CA GLU A 890 31.13 -16.92 21.44
C GLU A 890 32.35 -15.98 21.34
N ARG A 891 33.42 -16.44 20.69
CA ARG A 891 34.69 -15.70 20.64
C ARG A 891 34.92 -15.07 19.28
N ASN A 892 35.42 -13.84 19.27
CA ASN A 892 35.87 -13.21 18.03
C ASN A 892 37.29 -13.69 17.67
N LEU A 893 37.77 -13.33 16.47
CA LEU A 893 39.08 -13.80 15.99
C LEU A 893 40.26 -13.38 16.89
N GLN A 894 40.17 -12.21 17.53
CA GLN A 894 41.21 -11.75 18.44
C GLN A 894 41.16 -12.51 19.77
N ASP A 895 39.97 -12.79 20.29
CA ASP A 895 39.80 -13.62 21.49
C ASP A 895 40.36 -15.03 21.25
N TRP A 896 40.11 -15.61 20.08
CA TRP A 896 40.73 -16.89 19.70
C TRP A 896 42.25 -16.81 19.68
N LYS A 897 42.83 -15.76 19.09
CA LYS A 897 44.30 -15.56 19.11
C LYS A 897 44.84 -15.40 20.54
N ASN A 898 44.13 -14.65 21.38
CA ASN A 898 44.51 -14.42 22.77
C ASN A 898 44.43 -15.71 23.59
N LEU A 899 43.37 -16.51 23.40
CA LEU A 899 43.19 -17.81 24.04
C LEU A 899 44.30 -18.78 23.64
N LEU A 900 44.62 -18.86 22.34
CA LEU A 900 45.70 -19.72 21.83
C LEU A 900 47.06 -19.28 22.37
N ALA A 901 47.36 -17.97 22.36
CA ALA A 901 48.60 -17.45 22.92
C ALA A 901 48.71 -17.68 24.44
N ARG A 902 47.58 -17.70 25.16
CA ARG A 902 47.51 -18.06 26.59
C ARG A 902 47.78 -19.54 26.86
N VAL A 903 47.59 -20.39 25.86
CA VAL A 903 47.90 -21.83 25.93
C VAL A 903 49.37 -22.07 25.65
N ASP A 904 49.87 -21.59 24.50
CA ASP A 904 51.28 -21.67 24.08
C ASP A 904 51.54 -20.63 22.99
N GLU A 905 52.61 -19.84 23.09
CA GLU A 905 52.95 -18.77 22.14
C GLU A 905 53.17 -19.26 20.69
N ARG A 906 53.48 -20.56 20.53
CA ARG A 906 53.65 -21.19 19.21
C ARG A 906 52.32 -21.52 18.56
N MET A 907 51.21 -21.65 19.31
CA MET A 907 49.90 -21.95 18.75
C MET A 907 49.38 -20.76 17.94
N THR A 908 49.25 -20.94 16.63
CA THR A 908 48.76 -19.89 15.75
C THR A 908 47.72 -20.38 14.77
N LEU A 909 46.74 -19.50 14.53
CA LEU A 909 45.74 -19.66 13.48
C LEU A 909 46.42 -19.53 12.12
N THR A 910 46.49 -20.62 11.38
CA THR A 910 47.06 -20.66 10.02
C THR A 910 46.00 -20.54 8.94
N TYR A 911 44.76 -20.88 9.25
CA TYR A 911 43.64 -20.76 8.32
C TYR A 911 42.33 -20.49 9.07
N VAL A 912 41.48 -19.66 8.47
CA VAL A 912 40.11 -19.40 8.89
C VAL A 912 39.26 -19.54 7.64
N SER A 913 38.25 -20.40 7.66
CA SER A 913 37.35 -20.53 6.52
C SER A 913 36.49 -19.28 6.36
N GLU A 914 36.12 -19.01 5.11
CA GLU A 914 35.04 -18.08 4.79
C GLU A 914 33.92 -18.90 4.14
N VAL A 915 32.95 -19.37 4.93
CA VAL A 915 31.76 -20.09 4.40
C VAL A 915 30.55 -19.15 4.38
N PRO A 916 30.12 -18.65 3.20
CA PRO A 916 29.03 -17.69 3.08
C PRO A 916 27.72 -18.22 3.69
N GLY A 917 27.13 -17.44 4.59
CA GLY A 917 25.87 -17.75 5.29
C GLY A 917 25.94 -18.84 6.35
N SER A 918 27.12 -19.39 6.63
CA SER A 918 27.35 -20.21 7.81
C SER A 918 27.72 -19.33 9.01
N VAL A 919 27.13 -19.63 10.16
CA VAL A 919 27.54 -19.05 11.45
C VAL A 919 28.81 -19.70 12.01
N HIS A 920 29.08 -20.96 11.63
CA HIS A 920 30.27 -21.70 12.05
C HIS A 920 31.41 -21.57 11.04
N GLN A 921 32.63 -21.41 11.53
CA GLN A 921 33.84 -21.36 10.73
C GLN A 921 34.84 -22.44 11.16
N PHE A 922 35.61 -22.92 10.19
CA PHE A 922 36.76 -23.79 10.41
C PHE A 922 37.98 -22.94 10.73
N LEU A 923 38.60 -23.21 11.87
CA LEU A 923 39.81 -22.56 12.35
C LEU A 923 40.91 -23.61 12.41
N GLU A 924 41.92 -23.50 11.55
CA GLU A 924 43.09 -24.38 11.59
C GLU A 924 44.16 -23.75 12.47
N VAL A 925 44.55 -24.46 13.53
CA VAL A 925 45.62 -24.09 14.44
C VAL A 925 46.81 -25.02 14.25
N ARG A 926 48.01 -24.42 14.18
CA ARG A 926 49.29 -25.14 14.16
C ARG A 926 50.29 -24.53 15.12
N LEU A 927 51.26 -25.34 15.53
CA LEU A 927 52.44 -24.87 16.25
C LEU A 927 53.44 -24.28 15.24
N ARG A 928 53.89 -23.05 15.47
CA ARG A 928 55.04 -22.47 14.77
C ARG A 928 56.29 -23.26 15.15
N THR A 929 57.08 -23.60 14.13
CA THR A 929 58.40 -24.24 14.26
C THR A 929 59.46 -23.27 14.71
#